data_AF-S4RYX9-F1
#
_entry.id   AF-S4RYX9-F1
#
_cell.length_a   1.000
_cell.length_b   1.000
_cell.length_c   1.000
_cell.angle_alpha   90.00
_cell.angle_beta   90.00
_cell.angle_gamma   90.00
#
_symmetry.space_group_name_H-M   'P 1'
#
loop_
_entity.id
_entity.type
_entity.pdbx_description
1 polymer ?
#
loop_
_entity_poly.entity_id
_entity_poly.type
_entity_poly.pdbx_seq_one_letter_code
_entity_poly.pdbx_strand_id
1 'polypeptide(L)'
;VSRDAFPQWRRVAWSHDCTLLAIAESSGAVHVFDLMGTHLFYHLTGSKFVKGDLGLAVAGLVFLEYTASAQWSAELLVINYAGHLTSYLVSLNTNQGYQENHKFSFTSHYPHGITAVVYQHTHRLLLVGGCESGDFEAGSAAANGLTAWRVLSSSPHYKQVTSINDDLGMYCTWTLGMMGLLGVKRLCMHAWTQDGIYKLSLSPDASVLAAVHFSGKLSLWEVPSLSLKQAWSQEQQPGYDEVNPQWVTSVDRKRKMKDKWWLCSLADVNWWADGALILARCSGSLTVSSARTLSNLLGPSAEWFEPAPLVTAAHNGGLLALECEVKQVSLKRPRADEVGPARDEGGDESNDEEEADGEASLLGRSGRVVRRGLYLLTESERFAPPRKRPRNLVKTYRLVSLRSTTPEELYQRKIDSEEYGEALLLAQAYGLDTDLVYQRQWRKSPVNIASIQDYLSKIKKRSWVLHECLERLADSVDAAKELLQYGLKGTDLEALLAIGRGDDGRFIEAGDVDIEEFPYEDMSPEEELERRMEKEEQRRKELLELVNFTRLTVEQKDLCRSRLRLLTYLDRLATYEEIQGGPHAAEQRYNTEFFKSFRSQNLVLSARNYARESDWHALEILFRYHSEELLTHRLPILSNFLETTSPHEYRYLLPEAEFDSDPSLLQLPKSEMHAARMWSDCAVTVEMTLASNGEVFFVFFSYLVEAQIASVVNDVDLLFYSKRVREPAHCSNTRVCPVSLNNLMSTHFPVPLMKGHNLCSRTRLSLMTSLILSQFKACNDASVLVLLIVCGIRRQSPAERYVQDALRWLVPFLQRLETARGGSTATLLLREYLVGLAQSDLAPPLQIFQHSKP
;
A
#
# COMPACT_ATOMS: atom_id res chain seq x y z
N VAL A 1 -13.27 9.37 -46.92
CA VAL A 1 -14.57 9.48 -46.23
C VAL A 1 -14.82 10.96 -45.97
N SER A 2 -15.82 11.55 -46.63
CA SER A 2 -16.27 12.91 -46.30
C SER A 2 -16.67 12.95 -44.84
N ARG A 3 -16.23 13.96 -44.09
CA ARG A 3 -16.67 14.10 -42.68
C ARG A 3 -18.17 14.37 -42.68
N ASP A 4 -18.89 13.55 -41.95
CA ASP A 4 -20.32 13.74 -41.70
C ASP A 4 -20.55 15.13 -41.08
N ALA A 5 -21.52 15.87 -41.62
CA ALA A 5 -21.76 17.26 -41.24
C ALA A 5 -22.32 17.37 -39.81
N PHE A 6 -23.15 16.41 -39.40
CA PHE A 6 -23.84 16.42 -38.10
C PHE A 6 -23.75 15.04 -37.42
N PRO A 7 -22.57 14.64 -36.91
CA PRO A 7 -22.36 13.31 -36.35
C PRO A 7 -23.24 12.99 -35.14
N GLN A 8 -23.79 14.01 -34.46
CA GLN A 8 -24.75 13.84 -33.37
C GLN A 8 -26.06 13.14 -33.77
N TRP A 9 -26.38 13.05 -35.07
CA TRP A 9 -27.62 12.44 -35.57
C TRP A 9 -27.39 11.02 -36.09
N ARG A 10 -26.18 10.48 -35.87
CA ARG A 10 -25.89 9.11 -36.22
C ARG A 10 -26.70 8.16 -35.36
N ARG A 11 -27.18 7.10 -36.00
CA ARG A 11 -27.82 5.97 -35.30
C ARG A 11 -26.99 4.73 -35.53
N VAL A 12 -26.99 3.87 -34.54
CA VAL A 12 -26.31 2.57 -34.59
C VAL A 12 -27.29 1.52 -34.12
N ALA A 13 -27.34 0.38 -34.82
CA ALA A 13 -28.13 -0.77 -34.42
C ALA A 13 -27.33 -2.05 -34.68
N TRP A 14 -27.42 -2.98 -33.74
CA TRP A 14 -26.89 -4.33 -33.87
C TRP A 14 -28.02 -5.29 -34.28
N SER A 15 -27.68 -6.31 -35.07
CA SER A 15 -28.58 -7.46 -35.27
C SER A 15 -28.76 -8.23 -33.96
N HIS A 16 -29.86 -8.99 -33.85
CA HIS A 16 -30.13 -9.82 -32.67
C HIS A 16 -28.96 -10.76 -32.32
N ASP A 17 -28.34 -11.36 -33.34
CA ASP A 17 -27.22 -12.31 -33.18
C ASP A 17 -25.85 -11.62 -33.05
N CYS A 18 -25.82 -10.28 -32.95
CA CYS A 18 -24.61 -9.45 -32.89
C CYS A 18 -23.61 -9.63 -34.06
N THR A 19 -24.02 -10.23 -35.18
CA THR A 19 -23.18 -10.46 -36.36
C THR A 19 -23.11 -9.25 -37.31
N LEU A 20 -24.18 -8.45 -37.38
CA LEU A 20 -24.29 -7.28 -38.25
C LEU A 20 -24.38 -6.00 -37.43
N LEU A 21 -23.71 -4.97 -37.92
CA LEU A 21 -23.73 -3.61 -37.38
C LEU A 21 -24.19 -2.62 -38.45
N ALA A 22 -25.29 -1.92 -38.23
CA ALA A 22 -25.74 -0.84 -39.10
C ALA A 22 -25.46 0.53 -38.47
N ILE A 23 -24.91 1.45 -39.26
CA ILE A 23 -24.59 2.82 -38.88
C ILE A 23 -25.27 3.76 -39.88
N ALA A 24 -26.13 4.64 -39.40
CA ALA A 24 -26.73 5.70 -40.20
C ALA A 24 -25.97 7.02 -40.01
N GLU A 25 -25.71 7.73 -41.11
CA GLU A 25 -25.13 9.08 -41.14
C GLU A 25 -26.22 10.16 -41.13
N SER A 26 -25.85 11.42 -40.85
CA SER A 26 -26.81 12.54 -40.87
C SER A 26 -27.36 12.86 -42.26
N SER A 27 -26.70 12.38 -43.31
CA SER A 27 -27.17 12.48 -44.70
C SER A 27 -28.34 11.54 -44.99
N GLY A 28 -28.65 10.60 -44.11
CA GLY A 28 -29.57 9.49 -44.35
C GLY A 28 -28.91 8.27 -44.99
N ALA A 29 -27.59 8.30 -45.23
CA ALA A 29 -26.85 7.14 -45.69
C ALA A 29 -26.75 6.08 -44.59
N VAL A 30 -26.89 4.80 -44.93
CA VAL A 30 -26.76 3.68 -43.99
C VAL A 30 -25.65 2.75 -44.44
N HIS A 31 -24.70 2.48 -43.55
CA HIS A 31 -23.60 1.56 -43.73
C HIS A 31 -23.85 0.31 -42.91
N VAL A 32 -23.70 -0.87 -43.51
CA VAL A 32 -23.77 -2.14 -42.77
C VAL A 32 -22.42 -2.82 -42.80
N PHE A 33 -21.97 -3.28 -41.64
CA PHE A 33 -20.72 -3.97 -41.41
C PHE A 33 -20.98 -5.35 -40.84
N ASP A 34 -20.09 -6.29 -41.15
CA ASP A 34 -19.98 -7.58 -40.46
C ASP A 34 -19.18 -7.43 -39.15
N LEU A 35 -19.23 -8.43 -38.27
CA LEU A 35 -18.54 -8.46 -36.98
C LEU A 35 -17.02 -8.24 -37.12
N MET A 36 -16.43 -8.69 -38.23
CA MET A 36 -15.00 -8.46 -38.54
C MET A 36 -14.66 -7.01 -38.96
N GLY A 37 -15.65 -6.12 -39.01
CA GLY A 37 -15.50 -4.74 -39.47
C GLY A 37 -15.48 -4.58 -41.00
N THR A 38 -15.75 -5.67 -41.73
CA THR A 38 -15.84 -5.64 -43.20
C THR A 38 -17.10 -4.87 -43.59
N HIS A 39 -16.94 -3.86 -44.44
CA HIS A 39 -18.06 -3.09 -44.97
C HIS A 39 -18.81 -3.92 -46.01
N LEU A 40 -20.06 -4.29 -45.73
CA LEU A 40 -20.87 -5.13 -46.60
C LEU A 40 -21.50 -4.30 -47.73
N PHE A 41 -22.18 -3.21 -47.37
CA PHE A 41 -22.76 -2.27 -48.33
C PHE A 41 -23.06 -0.93 -47.67
N TYR A 42 -23.24 0.10 -48.51
CA TYR A 42 -23.78 1.39 -48.08
C TYR A 42 -24.93 1.78 -49.01
N HIS A 43 -26.02 2.28 -48.43
CA HIS A 43 -27.13 2.83 -49.18
C HIS A 43 -27.12 4.36 -49.08
N LEU A 44 -27.26 5.04 -50.22
CA LEU A 44 -27.62 6.45 -50.28
C LEU A 44 -29.10 6.55 -50.59
N THR A 45 -29.88 7.17 -49.71
CA THR A 45 -31.24 7.60 -50.04
C THR A 45 -31.15 8.45 -51.31
N GLY A 46 -31.88 8.07 -52.38
CA GLY A 46 -31.76 8.64 -53.74
C GLY A 46 -32.09 10.13 -53.88
N SER A 47 -32.27 10.84 -52.77
CA SER A 47 -32.50 12.28 -52.68
C SER A 47 -31.15 13.00 -52.52
N LYS A 48 -30.86 13.97 -53.38
CA LYS A 48 -29.68 14.83 -53.19
C LYS A 48 -29.87 15.58 -51.88
N PHE A 49 -28.99 15.34 -50.90
CA PHE A 49 -28.96 16.09 -49.64
C PHE A 49 -28.91 17.59 -49.93
N VAL A 50 -30.04 18.27 -49.75
CA VAL A 50 -30.10 19.73 -49.80
C VAL A 50 -29.62 20.22 -48.44
N LYS A 51 -28.55 21.02 -48.44
CA LYS A 51 -27.89 21.53 -47.22
C LYS A 51 -28.93 22.25 -46.33
N GLY A 52 -29.43 21.57 -45.30
CA GLY A 52 -30.41 22.10 -44.35
C GLY A 52 -31.67 21.24 -44.15
N ASP A 53 -31.99 20.30 -45.05
CA ASP A 53 -33.13 19.39 -44.86
C ASP A 53 -32.70 18.11 -44.11
N LEU A 54 -32.98 18.09 -42.81
CA LEU A 54 -32.64 16.98 -41.92
C LEU A 54 -33.72 15.89 -41.87
N GLY A 55 -34.82 16.03 -42.63
CA GLY A 55 -35.90 15.03 -42.68
C GLY A 55 -35.44 13.67 -43.23
N LEU A 56 -34.35 13.65 -43.99
CA LEU A 56 -33.74 12.44 -44.56
C LEU A 56 -32.87 11.67 -43.56
N ALA A 57 -32.48 12.30 -42.44
CA ALA A 57 -31.72 11.61 -41.41
C ALA A 57 -32.56 10.47 -40.79
N VAL A 58 -31.87 9.44 -40.30
CA VAL A 58 -32.53 8.24 -39.77
C VAL A 58 -32.98 8.48 -38.33
N ALA A 59 -34.29 8.39 -38.09
CA ALA A 59 -34.90 8.46 -36.77
C ALA A 59 -34.86 7.10 -36.04
N GLY A 60 -35.05 6.01 -36.80
CA GLY A 60 -35.08 4.64 -36.28
C GLY A 60 -34.34 3.66 -37.19
N LEU A 61 -33.54 2.80 -36.58
CA LEU A 61 -32.78 1.76 -37.26
C LEU A 61 -32.97 0.44 -36.49
N VAL A 62 -33.59 -0.56 -37.11
CA VAL A 62 -34.02 -1.78 -36.43
C VAL A 62 -33.71 -3.01 -37.28
N PHE A 63 -33.08 -4.01 -36.69
CA PHE A 63 -32.96 -5.34 -37.30
C PHE A 63 -34.10 -6.26 -36.84
N LEU A 64 -34.65 -7.01 -37.78
CA LEU A 64 -35.64 -8.06 -37.60
C LEU A 64 -35.04 -9.39 -38.04
N GLU A 65 -35.45 -10.47 -37.37
CA GLU A 65 -35.15 -11.83 -37.81
C GLU A 65 -35.97 -12.16 -39.06
N TYR A 66 -35.29 -12.61 -40.11
CA TYR A 66 -35.94 -13.03 -41.34
C TYR A 66 -35.84 -14.54 -41.51
N THR A 67 -36.96 -15.25 -41.31
CA THR A 67 -37.02 -16.72 -41.36
C THR A 67 -37.66 -17.28 -42.63
N ALA A 68 -38.13 -16.41 -43.54
CA ALA A 68 -38.88 -16.85 -44.72
C ALA A 68 -38.01 -17.43 -45.84
N SER A 69 -36.70 -17.19 -45.84
CA SER A 69 -35.77 -17.80 -46.80
C SER A 69 -34.39 -18.01 -46.17
N ALA A 70 -33.68 -19.07 -46.57
CA ALA A 70 -32.30 -19.32 -46.14
C ALA A 70 -31.26 -18.39 -46.80
N GLN A 71 -31.65 -17.60 -47.81
CA GLN A 71 -30.75 -16.69 -48.53
C GLN A 71 -30.44 -15.42 -47.73
N TRP A 72 -31.42 -14.93 -46.96
CA TRP A 72 -31.36 -13.68 -46.21
C TRP A 72 -31.18 -13.97 -44.73
N SER A 73 -30.23 -13.29 -44.09
CA SER A 73 -29.92 -13.49 -42.67
C SER A 73 -30.71 -12.56 -41.76
N ALA A 74 -31.03 -11.35 -42.21
CA ALA A 74 -31.78 -10.38 -41.43
C ALA A 74 -32.57 -9.41 -42.33
N GLU A 75 -33.61 -8.80 -41.76
CA GLU A 75 -34.34 -7.69 -42.37
C GLU A 75 -34.04 -6.39 -41.60
N LEU A 76 -33.52 -5.37 -42.28
CA LEU A 76 -33.17 -4.07 -41.71
C LEU A 76 -34.23 -3.03 -42.08
N LEU A 77 -34.89 -2.47 -41.07
CA LEU A 77 -35.80 -1.34 -41.21
C LEU A 77 -35.05 -0.03 -41.02
N VAL A 78 -35.13 0.84 -42.02
CA VAL A 78 -34.60 2.22 -41.97
C VAL A 78 -35.76 3.19 -42.01
N ILE A 79 -35.91 4.00 -40.96
CA ILE A 79 -37.00 4.96 -40.80
C ILE A 79 -36.40 6.35 -40.64
N ASN A 80 -36.80 7.29 -41.50
CA ASN A 80 -36.30 8.67 -41.45
C ASN A 80 -37.21 9.59 -40.61
N TYR A 81 -36.70 10.78 -40.26
CA TYR A 81 -37.46 11.80 -39.52
C TYR A 81 -38.70 12.29 -40.29
N ALA A 82 -38.70 12.25 -41.63
CA ALA A 82 -39.86 12.56 -42.45
C ALA A 82 -40.99 11.51 -42.38
N GLY A 83 -40.77 10.35 -41.75
CA GLY A 83 -41.77 9.31 -41.58
C GLY A 83 -41.85 8.27 -42.71
N HIS A 84 -40.84 8.19 -43.57
CA HIS A 84 -40.69 7.14 -44.57
C HIS A 84 -39.88 5.97 -44.01
N LEU A 85 -40.41 4.75 -44.19
CA LEU A 85 -39.78 3.48 -43.84
C LEU A 85 -39.40 2.75 -45.12
N THR A 86 -38.17 2.25 -45.16
CA THR A 86 -37.68 1.33 -46.18
C THR A 86 -37.13 0.08 -45.52
N SER A 87 -37.58 -1.09 -45.96
CA SER A 87 -37.08 -2.39 -45.49
C SER A 87 -36.05 -2.97 -46.46
N TYR A 88 -34.94 -3.50 -45.93
CA TYR A 88 -33.88 -4.16 -46.68
C TYR A 88 -33.62 -5.56 -46.16
N LEU A 89 -33.58 -6.55 -47.03
CA LEU A 89 -33.08 -7.89 -46.72
C LEU A 89 -31.56 -7.88 -46.86
N VAL A 90 -30.87 -8.39 -45.85
CA VAL A 90 -29.40 -8.41 -45.76
C VAL A 90 -28.91 -9.85 -45.70
N SER A 91 -27.84 -10.16 -46.44
CA SER A 91 -27.21 -11.47 -46.48
C SER A 91 -25.70 -11.36 -46.30
N LEU A 92 -25.12 -12.26 -45.50
CA LEU A 92 -23.67 -12.37 -45.29
C LEU A 92 -22.96 -13.13 -46.43
N ASN A 93 -23.67 -13.99 -47.16
CA ASN A 93 -23.07 -15.05 -47.98
C ASN A 93 -23.23 -14.87 -49.50
N THR A 94 -23.94 -13.85 -49.97
CA THR A 94 -24.25 -13.68 -51.40
C THR A 94 -23.57 -12.44 -52.00
N ASN A 95 -23.18 -12.53 -53.29
CA ASN A 95 -22.58 -11.41 -54.04
C ASN A 95 -23.51 -10.19 -54.18
N GLN A 96 -24.80 -10.34 -53.85
CA GLN A 96 -25.76 -9.25 -53.67
C GLN A 96 -26.04 -9.11 -52.17
N GLY A 97 -25.20 -8.36 -51.45
CA GLY A 97 -25.25 -8.27 -49.99
C GLY A 97 -26.54 -7.68 -49.41
N TYR A 98 -27.40 -7.06 -50.23
CA TYR A 98 -28.71 -6.55 -49.82
C TYR A 98 -29.75 -6.51 -50.96
N GLN A 99 -31.03 -6.56 -50.60
CA GLN A 99 -32.18 -6.34 -51.51
C GLN A 99 -33.26 -5.49 -50.82
N GLU A 100 -33.84 -4.52 -51.52
CA GLU A 100 -34.99 -3.75 -51.00
C GLU A 100 -36.26 -4.61 -51.01
N ASN A 101 -37.00 -4.66 -49.88
CA ASN A 101 -38.21 -5.47 -49.71
C ASN A 101 -39.48 -4.64 -50.00
N HIS A 102 -39.78 -3.65 -49.15
CA HIS A 102 -40.96 -2.79 -49.26
C HIS A 102 -40.72 -1.40 -48.67
N LYS A 103 -41.62 -0.46 -49.02
CA LYS A 103 -41.67 0.90 -48.47
C LYS A 103 -43.00 1.16 -47.79
N PHE A 104 -42.98 1.92 -46.71
CA PHE A 104 -44.17 2.37 -45.98
C PHE A 104 -44.02 3.84 -45.56
N SER A 105 -45.13 4.57 -45.43
CA SER A 105 -45.11 5.98 -45.02
C SER A 105 -46.06 6.21 -43.85
N PHE A 106 -45.54 6.75 -42.76
CA PHE A 106 -46.29 7.14 -41.57
C PHE A 106 -46.77 8.59 -41.63
N THR A 107 -46.49 9.31 -42.72
CA THR A 107 -46.80 10.74 -42.91
C THR A 107 -48.28 11.08 -42.74
N SER A 108 -49.19 10.12 -42.92
CA SER A 108 -50.63 10.30 -42.66
C SER A 108 -50.94 10.47 -41.17
N HIS A 109 -50.16 9.86 -40.29
CA HIS A 109 -50.34 9.92 -38.83
C HIS A 109 -49.41 10.94 -38.17
N TYR A 110 -48.22 11.14 -38.74
CA TYR A 110 -47.22 12.10 -38.26
C TYR A 110 -46.90 13.14 -39.33
N PRO A 111 -47.75 14.17 -39.51
CA PRO A 111 -47.53 15.21 -40.52
C PRO A 111 -46.28 16.07 -40.21
N HIS A 112 -45.86 16.11 -38.94
CA HIS A 112 -44.69 16.84 -38.47
C HIS A 112 -43.42 15.97 -38.34
N GLY A 113 -43.49 14.70 -38.75
CA GLY A 113 -42.37 13.76 -38.71
C GLY A 113 -42.34 12.87 -37.46
N ILE A 114 -41.47 11.85 -37.53
CA ILE A 114 -41.22 10.86 -36.48
C ILE A 114 -39.91 11.24 -35.79
N THR A 115 -39.84 11.03 -34.48
CA THR A 115 -38.70 11.41 -33.65
C THR A 115 -37.99 10.22 -33.01
N ALA A 116 -38.74 9.19 -32.63
CA ALA A 116 -38.22 8.00 -31.96
C ALA A 116 -38.96 6.74 -32.44
N VAL A 117 -38.22 5.63 -32.56
CA VAL A 117 -38.78 4.33 -32.92
C VAL A 117 -38.11 3.24 -32.11
N VAL A 118 -38.89 2.31 -31.58
CA VAL A 118 -38.42 1.12 -30.88
C VAL A 118 -39.23 -0.09 -31.33
N TYR A 119 -38.56 -1.24 -31.49
CA TYR A 119 -39.21 -2.48 -31.87
C TYR A 119 -39.26 -3.47 -30.70
N GLN A 120 -40.43 -4.07 -30.50
CA GLN A 120 -40.67 -5.10 -29.51
C GLN A 120 -40.78 -6.47 -30.20
N HIS A 121 -39.83 -7.36 -29.88
CA HIS A 121 -39.73 -8.69 -30.48
C HIS A 121 -40.88 -9.62 -30.06
N THR A 122 -41.30 -9.59 -28.79
CA THR A 122 -42.31 -10.50 -28.20
C THR A 122 -43.66 -10.46 -28.90
N HIS A 123 -44.14 -9.27 -29.28
CA HIS A 123 -45.44 -9.09 -29.93
C HIS A 123 -45.35 -8.64 -31.40
N ARG A 124 -44.13 -8.55 -31.94
CA ARG A 124 -43.82 -8.01 -33.27
C ARG A 124 -44.44 -6.63 -33.50
N LEU A 125 -44.24 -5.75 -32.52
CA LEU A 125 -44.79 -4.39 -32.52
C LEU A 125 -43.67 -3.37 -32.76
N LEU A 126 -43.91 -2.47 -33.71
CA LEU A 126 -43.11 -1.29 -33.96
C LEU A 126 -43.77 -0.11 -33.25
N LEU A 127 -43.12 0.40 -32.22
CA LEU A 127 -43.58 1.54 -31.42
C LEU A 127 -42.95 2.80 -31.99
N VAL A 128 -43.79 3.75 -32.40
CA VAL A 128 -43.38 4.97 -33.09
C VAL A 128 -43.81 6.17 -32.23
N GLY A 129 -42.87 7.07 -31.97
CA GLY A 129 -43.07 8.34 -31.29
C GLY A 129 -42.88 9.51 -32.23
N GLY A 130 -43.73 10.53 -32.12
CA GLY A 130 -43.63 11.78 -32.86
C GLY A 130 -44.32 12.93 -32.11
N CYS A 131 -44.54 14.04 -32.81
CA CYS A 131 -45.31 15.16 -32.26
C CYS A 131 -46.79 14.80 -32.18
N GLU A 132 -47.48 15.32 -31.16
CA GLU A 132 -48.90 15.11 -30.93
C GLU A 132 -49.75 15.58 -32.12
N SER A 133 -50.61 14.70 -32.63
CA SER A 133 -51.67 15.05 -33.58
C SER A 133 -52.92 15.45 -32.78
N GLY A 134 -53.38 16.69 -32.92
CA GLY A 134 -54.43 17.30 -32.10
C GLY A 134 -55.86 16.76 -32.24
N ASP A 135 -56.04 15.59 -32.86
CA ASP A 135 -57.34 15.03 -33.25
C ASP A 135 -57.86 13.93 -32.29
N PHE A 136 -57.17 13.65 -31.18
CA PHE A 136 -57.47 12.53 -30.26
C PHE A 136 -57.85 12.97 -28.84
N GLU A 137 -58.60 12.13 -28.12
CA GLU A 137 -59.02 12.37 -26.73
C GLU A 137 -57.83 12.47 -25.77
N ALA A 138 -57.93 13.39 -24.78
CA ALA A 138 -56.90 13.61 -23.77
C ALA A 138 -56.63 12.32 -22.96
N GLY A 139 -55.42 11.77 -23.09
CA GLY A 139 -54.99 10.57 -22.36
C GLY A 139 -54.76 9.32 -23.22
N SER A 140 -55.18 9.32 -24.48
CA SER A 140 -54.79 8.25 -25.42
C SER A 140 -53.28 8.29 -25.74
N ALA A 141 -52.70 7.14 -26.07
CA ALA A 141 -51.32 7.04 -26.54
C ALA A 141 -51.09 7.92 -27.77
N ALA A 142 -52.04 7.93 -28.72
CA ALA A 142 -51.95 8.74 -29.94
C ALA A 142 -51.98 10.25 -29.63
N ALA A 143 -52.77 10.66 -28.63
CA ALA A 143 -52.83 12.04 -28.16
C ALA A 143 -51.52 12.50 -27.50
N ASN A 144 -50.68 11.58 -27.00
CA ASN A 144 -49.34 11.85 -26.48
C ASN A 144 -48.24 11.57 -27.55
N GLY A 145 -48.61 11.45 -28.83
CA GLY A 145 -47.66 11.25 -29.94
C GLY A 145 -47.13 9.81 -30.09
N LEU A 146 -47.72 8.81 -29.42
CA LEU A 146 -47.29 7.40 -29.44
C LEU A 146 -48.26 6.53 -30.23
N THR A 147 -47.76 5.73 -31.18
CA THR A 147 -48.53 4.74 -31.92
C THR A 147 -47.84 3.37 -31.95
N ALA A 148 -48.62 2.28 -31.91
CA ALA A 148 -48.12 0.92 -32.08
C ALA A 148 -48.54 0.35 -33.44
N TRP A 149 -47.59 -0.28 -34.13
CA TRP A 149 -47.79 -0.86 -35.45
C TRP A 149 -47.38 -2.33 -35.45
N ARG A 150 -48.31 -3.25 -35.74
CA ARG A 150 -47.99 -4.67 -35.91
C ARG A 150 -47.34 -4.89 -37.27
N VAL A 151 -46.18 -5.55 -37.27
CA VAL A 151 -45.47 -5.96 -38.49
C VAL A 151 -46.13 -7.22 -39.06
N LEU A 152 -46.50 -7.16 -40.34
CA LEU A 152 -47.17 -8.22 -41.09
C LEU A 152 -46.28 -8.74 -42.21
N SER A 153 -46.33 -10.04 -42.50
CA SER A 153 -45.54 -10.67 -43.56
C SER A 153 -45.99 -10.27 -44.98
N SER A 154 -47.20 -9.71 -45.13
CA SER A 154 -47.77 -9.29 -46.42
C SER A 154 -48.36 -7.88 -46.34
N SER A 155 -48.58 -7.25 -47.50
CA SER A 155 -49.24 -5.94 -47.61
C SER A 155 -50.52 -5.88 -46.76
N PRO A 156 -50.73 -4.82 -45.95
CA PRO A 156 -50.04 -3.52 -45.93
C PRO A 156 -48.70 -3.47 -45.18
N HIS A 157 -48.13 -4.62 -44.77
CA HIS A 157 -46.87 -4.78 -44.01
C HIS A 157 -46.86 -4.17 -42.61
N TYR A 158 -47.61 -3.10 -42.37
CA TYR A 158 -47.79 -2.48 -41.07
C TYR A 158 -49.26 -2.17 -40.86
N LYS A 159 -49.80 -2.58 -39.71
CA LYS A 159 -51.17 -2.24 -39.28
C LYS A 159 -51.13 -1.61 -37.91
N GLN A 160 -51.72 -0.41 -37.78
CA GLN A 160 -51.84 0.25 -36.49
C GLN A 160 -52.70 -0.60 -35.54
N VAL A 161 -52.23 -0.75 -34.30
CA VAL A 161 -52.98 -1.34 -33.20
C VAL A 161 -53.70 -0.20 -32.50
N THR A 162 -55.02 -0.17 -32.60
CA THR A 162 -55.89 0.80 -31.93
C THR A 162 -56.48 0.19 -30.65
N SER A 163 -56.65 1.01 -29.61
CA SER A 163 -57.44 0.63 -28.44
C SER A 163 -58.92 0.82 -28.72
N ILE A 164 -59.79 0.15 -27.95
CA ILE A 164 -61.27 0.31 -28.03
C ILE A 164 -61.67 1.80 -27.87
N ASN A 165 -60.94 2.55 -27.05
CA ASN A 165 -61.18 3.98 -26.85
C ASN A 165 -60.79 4.83 -28.09
N ASP A 166 -59.78 4.41 -28.85
CA ASP A 166 -59.34 5.11 -30.07
C ASP A 166 -60.32 4.87 -31.23
N ASP A 167 -60.87 3.65 -31.31
CA ASP A 167 -61.86 3.30 -32.33
C ASP A 167 -63.15 4.12 -32.17
N LEU A 168 -63.61 4.37 -30.94
CA LEU A 168 -64.80 5.20 -30.66
C LEU A 168 -64.63 6.67 -31.10
N GLY A 169 -63.44 7.26 -30.95
CA GLY A 169 -63.12 8.59 -31.44
C GLY A 169 -63.05 8.69 -32.97
N MET A 170 -62.57 7.62 -33.63
CA MET A 170 -62.47 7.54 -35.09
C MET A 170 -63.84 7.53 -35.81
N TYR A 171 -64.88 6.90 -35.25
CA TYR A 171 -66.22 6.89 -35.86
C TYR A 171 -66.93 8.26 -35.82
N CYS A 172 -66.61 9.12 -34.83
CA CYS A 172 -67.15 10.47 -34.73
C CYS A 172 -66.55 11.44 -35.77
N THR A 173 -65.33 11.19 -36.26
CA THR A 173 -64.67 12.06 -37.25
C THR A 173 -65.08 11.73 -38.68
N TRP A 174 -65.37 10.45 -38.99
CA TRP A 174 -65.80 10.03 -40.33
C TRP A 174 -67.20 10.53 -40.72
N THR A 175 -68.08 10.76 -39.75
CA THR A 175 -69.46 11.25 -39.98
C THR A 175 -69.57 12.78 -40.11
N LEU A 176 -68.54 13.54 -39.76
CA LEU A 176 -68.45 14.99 -40.02
C LEU A 176 -67.71 15.36 -41.32
N GLY A 177 -67.21 14.38 -42.08
CA GLY A 177 -66.45 14.56 -43.32
C GLY A 177 -67.26 14.97 -44.57
N MET A 178 -68.54 15.31 -44.44
CA MET A 178 -69.41 15.74 -45.56
C MET A 178 -69.84 17.22 -45.51
N MET A 179 -69.35 18.03 -44.57
CA MET A 179 -69.71 19.45 -44.51
C MET A 179 -68.50 20.35 -44.20
N GLY A 180 -67.58 20.47 -45.16
CA GLY A 180 -66.34 21.25 -45.01
C GLY A 180 -65.78 21.83 -46.31
N LEU A 181 -66.63 22.17 -47.29
CA LEU A 181 -66.21 22.72 -48.59
C LEU A 181 -66.16 24.26 -48.66
N LEU A 182 -66.30 24.98 -47.55
CA LEU A 182 -66.02 26.43 -47.47
C LEU A 182 -65.34 26.77 -46.15
N GLY A 183 -64.01 26.90 -46.18
CA GLY A 183 -63.21 27.32 -45.03
C GLY A 183 -61.88 27.88 -45.48
N VAL A 184 -61.81 29.21 -45.52
CA VAL A 184 -60.62 30.00 -45.87
C VAL A 184 -59.41 29.53 -45.05
N LYS A 185 -58.33 29.12 -45.74
CA LYS A 185 -57.01 28.88 -45.14
C LYS A 185 -56.58 30.13 -44.36
N ARG A 186 -56.73 30.11 -43.03
CA ARG A 186 -56.04 31.05 -42.14
C ARG A 186 -54.56 30.65 -42.12
N LEU A 187 -53.77 31.26 -42.98
CA LEU A 187 -52.35 31.47 -42.69
C LEU A 187 -52.26 32.46 -41.54
N CYS A 188 -51.85 31.99 -40.35
CA CYS A 188 -51.06 32.72 -39.36
C CYS A 188 -50.80 31.84 -38.11
N MET A 189 -49.53 31.48 -37.90
CA MET A 189 -48.84 31.41 -36.61
C MET A 189 -49.59 30.71 -35.45
N HIS A 190 -49.60 29.37 -35.43
CA HIS A 190 -49.64 28.60 -34.18
C HIS A 190 -48.23 28.03 -33.96
N ALA A 191 -47.38 28.86 -33.38
CA ALA A 191 -46.07 28.42 -32.94
C ALA A 191 -46.21 27.79 -31.54
N TRP A 192 -45.93 26.48 -31.44
CA TRP A 192 -45.35 25.80 -30.26
C TRP A 192 -46.28 25.55 -29.07
N THR A 193 -47.36 24.77 -29.25
CA THR A 193 -48.16 24.23 -28.12
C THR A 193 -48.32 22.71 -28.15
N GLN A 194 -47.71 22.00 -29.10
CA GLN A 194 -47.78 20.54 -29.19
C GLN A 194 -46.51 19.95 -28.56
N ASP A 195 -46.70 19.04 -27.61
CA ASP A 195 -45.61 18.25 -27.06
C ASP A 195 -45.28 17.12 -28.05
N GLY A 196 -44.15 16.46 -27.84
CA GLY A 196 -43.76 15.34 -28.70
C GLY A 196 -42.72 14.48 -28.03
N ILE A 197 -42.72 13.21 -28.37
CA ILE A 197 -41.75 12.27 -27.81
C ILE A 197 -40.40 12.51 -28.48
N TYR A 198 -39.29 12.46 -27.74
CA TYR A 198 -37.95 12.48 -28.35
C TYR A 198 -37.18 11.18 -28.13
N LYS A 199 -37.50 10.43 -27.07
CA LYS A 199 -36.85 9.16 -26.72
C LYS A 199 -37.88 8.13 -26.24
N LEU A 200 -37.69 6.90 -26.69
CA LEU A 200 -38.42 5.72 -26.28
C LEU A 200 -37.43 4.67 -25.78
N SER A 201 -37.77 3.96 -24.71
CA SER A 201 -36.98 2.84 -24.19
C SER A 201 -37.88 1.76 -23.60
N LEU A 202 -37.73 0.52 -24.05
CA LEU A 202 -38.44 -0.64 -23.48
C LEU A 202 -37.72 -1.17 -22.24
N SER A 203 -38.49 -1.68 -21.28
CA SER A 203 -37.99 -2.45 -20.14
C SER A 203 -37.30 -3.74 -20.58
N PRO A 204 -36.42 -4.33 -19.75
CA PRO A 204 -35.75 -5.59 -20.07
C PRO A 204 -36.71 -6.74 -20.41
N ASP A 205 -37.83 -6.87 -19.70
CA ASP A 205 -38.92 -7.82 -19.99
C ASP A 205 -39.84 -7.40 -21.16
N ALA A 206 -39.62 -6.19 -21.70
CA ALA A 206 -40.42 -5.54 -22.72
C ALA A 206 -41.91 -5.34 -22.37
N SER A 207 -42.29 -5.33 -21.09
CA SER A 207 -43.67 -5.10 -20.63
C SER A 207 -44.04 -3.64 -20.45
N VAL A 208 -43.05 -2.75 -20.26
CA VAL A 208 -43.25 -1.32 -20.04
C VAL A 208 -42.38 -0.50 -21.00
N LEU A 209 -42.95 0.57 -21.55
CA LEU A 209 -42.28 1.54 -22.39
C LEU A 209 -42.14 2.87 -21.65
N ALA A 210 -40.91 3.34 -21.50
CA ALA A 210 -40.62 4.70 -21.08
C ALA A 210 -40.57 5.63 -22.30
N ALA A 211 -41.36 6.70 -22.25
CA ALA A 211 -41.41 7.73 -23.27
C ALA A 211 -41.11 9.10 -22.64
N VAL A 212 -40.12 9.79 -23.21
CA VAL A 212 -39.70 11.11 -22.79
C VAL A 212 -40.12 12.15 -23.82
N HIS A 213 -40.78 13.20 -23.34
CA HIS A 213 -41.34 14.26 -24.16
C HIS A 213 -40.43 15.49 -24.23
N PHE A 214 -40.61 16.34 -25.25
CA PHE A 214 -39.86 17.59 -25.43
C PHE A 214 -40.08 18.58 -24.28
N SER A 215 -41.26 18.52 -23.65
CA SER A 215 -41.56 19.27 -22.41
C SER A 215 -40.75 18.81 -21.18
N GLY A 216 -40.01 17.70 -21.27
CA GLY A 216 -39.35 17.06 -20.13
C GLY A 216 -40.27 16.13 -19.33
N LYS A 217 -41.54 15.96 -19.74
CA LYS A 217 -42.46 14.96 -19.18
C LYS A 217 -41.92 13.54 -19.42
N LEU A 218 -42.00 12.71 -18.39
CA LEU A 218 -41.73 11.28 -18.47
C LEU A 218 -43.05 10.52 -18.36
N SER A 219 -43.31 9.58 -19.26
CA SER A 219 -44.51 8.75 -19.24
C SER A 219 -44.16 7.27 -19.40
N LEU A 220 -44.81 6.42 -18.62
CA LEU A 220 -44.67 4.96 -18.66
C LEU A 220 -45.94 4.33 -19.19
N TRP A 221 -45.79 3.50 -20.22
CA TRP A 221 -46.88 2.85 -20.93
C TRP A 221 -46.76 1.35 -20.83
N GLU A 222 -47.86 0.66 -20.58
CA GLU A 222 -47.91 -0.80 -20.65
C GLU A 222 -47.89 -1.26 -22.09
N VAL A 223 -47.12 -2.29 -22.38
CA VAL A 223 -47.03 -2.88 -23.72
C VAL A 223 -47.56 -4.32 -23.62
N PRO A 224 -48.48 -4.76 -24.51
CA PRO A 224 -48.85 -4.15 -25.80
C PRO A 224 -50.06 -3.21 -25.77
N SER A 225 -50.77 -3.06 -24.66
CA SER A 225 -52.04 -2.33 -24.58
C SER A 225 -51.93 -0.82 -24.79
N LEU A 226 -50.72 -0.25 -24.65
CA LEU A 226 -50.47 1.18 -24.61
C LEU A 226 -51.36 1.91 -23.58
N SER A 227 -51.64 1.26 -22.45
CA SER A 227 -52.28 1.90 -21.30
C SER A 227 -51.27 2.74 -20.53
N LEU A 228 -51.59 3.99 -20.25
CA LEU A 228 -50.75 4.86 -19.44
C LEU A 228 -50.70 4.33 -17.99
N LYS A 229 -49.52 3.95 -17.51
CA LYS A 229 -49.31 3.54 -16.10
C LYS A 229 -49.11 4.76 -15.22
N GLN A 230 -48.14 5.60 -15.57
CA GLN A 230 -47.76 6.80 -14.80
C GLN A 230 -47.19 7.86 -15.72
N ALA A 231 -47.35 9.12 -15.34
CA ALA A 231 -46.72 10.26 -16.01
C ALA A 231 -46.30 11.30 -14.98
N TRP A 232 -45.12 11.88 -15.18
CA TRP A 232 -44.58 12.96 -14.36
C TRP A 232 -44.17 14.13 -15.25
N SER A 233 -44.78 15.28 -14.99
CA SER A 233 -44.29 16.55 -15.54
C SER A 233 -42.89 16.85 -15.00
N GLN A 234 -42.12 17.68 -15.69
CA GLN A 234 -40.74 17.99 -15.31
C GLN A 234 -40.61 18.45 -13.84
N GLU A 235 -41.49 19.34 -13.39
CA GLU A 235 -41.52 19.90 -12.02
C GLU A 235 -41.88 18.86 -10.94
N GLN A 236 -42.55 17.78 -11.32
CA GLN A 236 -42.96 16.71 -10.39
C GLN A 236 -41.86 15.67 -10.16
N GLN A 237 -40.80 15.70 -10.97
CA GLN A 237 -39.72 14.75 -10.86
C GLN A 237 -38.77 15.17 -9.72
N PRO A 238 -38.43 14.31 -8.76
CA PRO A 238 -37.44 14.61 -7.73
C PRO A 238 -36.09 15.01 -8.34
N GLY A 239 -35.48 16.02 -7.72
CA GLY A 239 -34.15 16.52 -8.08
C GLY A 239 -34.04 17.08 -9.49
N TYR A 240 -35.14 17.58 -10.09
CA TYR A 240 -35.12 18.13 -11.45
C TYR A 240 -34.31 19.43 -11.57
N ASP A 241 -34.22 20.20 -10.49
CA ASP A 241 -33.54 21.48 -10.37
C ASP A 241 -32.17 21.38 -9.66
N GLU A 242 -31.75 20.18 -9.28
CA GLU A 242 -30.44 19.96 -8.68
C GLU A 242 -29.31 20.36 -9.63
N VAL A 243 -28.25 20.94 -9.05
CA VAL A 243 -27.09 21.44 -9.78
C VAL A 243 -25.83 20.76 -9.26
N ASN A 244 -24.92 20.42 -10.17
CA ASN A 244 -23.64 19.85 -9.83
C ASN A 244 -22.90 20.75 -8.81
N PRO A 245 -22.58 20.26 -7.59
CA PRO A 245 -21.88 21.03 -6.57
C PRO A 245 -20.58 21.65 -7.07
N GLN A 246 -19.86 20.96 -7.96
CA GLN A 246 -18.60 21.42 -8.54
C GLN A 246 -18.76 22.65 -9.46
N TRP A 247 -19.97 22.92 -9.96
CA TRP A 247 -20.22 24.07 -10.84
C TRP A 247 -20.63 25.32 -10.05
N VAL A 248 -21.16 25.13 -8.85
CA VAL A 248 -21.55 26.22 -7.93
C VAL A 248 -20.33 27.01 -7.48
N THR A 249 -19.19 26.33 -7.32
CA THR A 249 -17.91 26.93 -6.89
C THR A 249 -17.20 27.70 -8.00
N SER A 250 -17.38 27.32 -9.27
CA SER A 250 -16.74 27.99 -10.41
C SER A 250 -17.58 29.16 -10.98
N VAL A 251 -17.01 30.38 -10.98
CA VAL A 251 -17.68 31.60 -11.45
C VAL A 251 -18.05 31.51 -12.95
N ASP A 252 -17.18 30.90 -13.75
CA ASP A 252 -17.38 30.68 -15.19
C ASP A 252 -18.55 29.75 -15.54
N ARG A 253 -18.73 28.66 -14.78
CA ARG A 253 -19.83 27.71 -15.05
C ARG A 253 -21.15 28.26 -14.50
N LYS A 254 -21.10 29.00 -13.38
CA LYS A 254 -22.26 29.72 -12.81
C LYS A 254 -22.84 30.75 -13.79
N ARG A 255 -22.00 31.49 -14.53
CA ARG A 255 -22.45 32.47 -15.54
C ARG A 255 -23.11 31.82 -16.76
N LYS A 256 -22.72 30.59 -17.12
CA LYS A 256 -23.33 29.80 -18.22
C LYS A 256 -24.69 29.18 -17.87
N MET A 257 -25.05 29.17 -16.59
CA MET A 257 -26.19 28.42 -16.04
C MET A 257 -27.46 29.27 -15.81
N LYS A 258 -27.30 30.59 -15.66
CA LYS A 258 -28.32 31.49 -15.09
C LYS A 258 -29.67 31.55 -15.85
N ASP A 259 -29.76 31.09 -17.09
CA ASP A 259 -30.93 31.30 -17.97
C ASP A 259 -31.45 30.03 -18.71
N LYS A 260 -31.15 28.81 -18.24
CA LYS A 260 -31.33 27.61 -19.08
C LYS A 260 -32.26 26.53 -18.49
N TRP A 261 -33.57 26.74 -18.60
CA TRP A 261 -34.63 25.76 -18.25
C TRP A 261 -34.43 24.38 -18.89
N TRP A 262 -33.77 24.31 -20.05
CA TRP A 262 -33.48 23.05 -20.74
C TRP A 262 -32.43 22.17 -20.05
N LEU A 263 -31.62 22.72 -19.13
CA LEU A 263 -30.66 21.92 -18.35
C LEU A 263 -31.38 20.94 -17.42
N CYS A 264 -32.58 21.28 -16.95
CA CYS A 264 -33.38 20.42 -16.08
C CYS A 264 -34.08 19.29 -16.86
N SER A 265 -34.07 19.32 -18.19
CA SER A 265 -34.76 18.31 -19.00
C SER A 265 -33.98 17.01 -19.03
N LEU A 266 -34.70 15.90 -19.19
CA LEU A 266 -34.08 14.60 -19.40
C LEU A 266 -33.34 14.62 -20.74
N ALA A 267 -32.08 14.18 -20.74
CA ALA A 267 -31.26 13.99 -21.93
C ALA A 267 -31.40 12.57 -22.49
N ASP A 268 -31.47 11.57 -21.62
CA ASP A 268 -31.61 10.17 -22.00
C ASP A 268 -32.30 9.36 -20.87
N VAL A 269 -32.96 8.27 -21.26
CA VAL A 269 -33.65 7.36 -20.33
C VAL A 269 -33.42 5.92 -20.78
N ASN A 270 -33.06 5.07 -19.82
CA ASN A 270 -32.90 3.63 -19.99
C ASN A 270 -33.35 2.88 -18.71
N TRP A 271 -33.20 1.57 -18.68
CA TRP A 271 -33.66 0.73 -17.56
C TRP A 271 -32.50 0.09 -16.81
N TRP A 272 -32.57 0.10 -15.48
CA TRP A 272 -31.68 -0.65 -14.60
C TRP A 272 -32.22 -2.07 -14.34
N ALA A 273 -33.53 -2.17 -14.14
CA ALA A 273 -34.31 -3.40 -14.01
C ALA A 273 -35.77 -3.09 -14.37
N ASP A 274 -36.66 -4.10 -14.47
CA ASP A 274 -38.07 -3.86 -14.85
C ASP A 274 -38.81 -2.88 -13.90
N GLY A 275 -38.34 -2.76 -12.65
CA GLY A 275 -38.85 -1.82 -11.65
C GLY A 275 -38.03 -0.55 -11.45
N ALA A 276 -36.93 -0.34 -12.19
CA ALA A 276 -35.98 0.74 -11.96
C ALA A 276 -35.51 1.40 -13.27
N LEU A 277 -35.64 2.72 -13.33
CA LEU A 277 -35.29 3.58 -14.47
C LEU A 277 -33.98 4.31 -14.23
N ILE A 278 -33.14 4.40 -15.25
CA ILE A 278 -31.98 5.26 -15.31
C ILE A 278 -32.42 6.56 -15.96
N LEU A 279 -32.35 7.67 -15.23
CA LEU A 279 -32.70 9.00 -15.70
C LEU A 279 -31.41 9.82 -15.81
N ALA A 280 -31.06 10.24 -17.03
CA ALA A 280 -29.94 11.13 -17.29
C ALA A 280 -30.47 12.50 -17.71
N ARG A 281 -30.05 13.56 -17.02
CA ARG A 281 -30.49 14.94 -17.29
C ARG A 281 -29.45 15.75 -18.07
N CYS A 282 -29.91 16.77 -18.76
CA CYS A 282 -29.04 17.73 -19.47
C CYS A 282 -28.08 18.48 -18.53
N SER A 283 -28.41 18.60 -17.24
CA SER A 283 -27.56 19.16 -16.20
C SER A 283 -26.33 18.31 -15.88
N GLY A 284 -26.34 17.04 -16.28
CA GLY A 284 -25.33 16.06 -15.91
C GLY A 284 -25.72 15.17 -14.72
N SER A 285 -26.89 15.37 -14.10
CA SER A 285 -27.35 14.46 -13.05
C SER A 285 -27.83 13.13 -13.63
N LEU A 286 -27.47 12.05 -12.94
CA LEU A 286 -27.87 10.70 -13.23
C LEU A 286 -28.46 10.07 -11.97
N THR A 287 -29.68 9.53 -12.07
CA THR A 287 -30.34 8.82 -10.98
C THR A 287 -30.83 7.45 -11.45
N VAL A 288 -30.81 6.47 -10.56
CA VAL A 288 -31.52 5.20 -10.76
C VAL A 288 -32.78 5.26 -9.91
N SER A 289 -33.92 5.58 -10.53
CA SER A 289 -35.18 5.85 -9.85
C SER A 289 -36.14 4.66 -9.93
N SER A 290 -36.91 4.42 -8.86
CA SER A 290 -38.00 3.43 -8.88
C SER A 290 -39.06 3.80 -9.92
N ALA A 291 -39.48 2.85 -10.76
CA ALA A 291 -40.48 3.07 -11.79
C ALA A 291 -41.89 3.36 -11.24
N ARG A 292 -42.14 3.18 -9.93
CA ARG A 292 -43.45 3.44 -9.28
C ARG A 292 -43.54 4.80 -8.58
N THR A 293 -42.45 5.23 -7.97
CA THR A 293 -42.40 6.42 -7.08
C THR A 293 -41.45 7.50 -7.61
N LEU A 294 -40.63 7.17 -8.60
CA LEU A 294 -39.53 7.99 -9.13
C LEU A 294 -38.45 8.35 -8.08
N SER A 295 -38.47 7.72 -6.89
CA SER A 295 -37.48 7.93 -5.84
C SER A 295 -36.12 7.31 -6.22
N ASN A 296 -35.03 8.05 -5.97
CA ASN A 296 -33.67 7.58 -6.25
C ASN A 296 -33.31 6.37 -5.36
N LEU A 297 -32.82 5.30 -5.99
CA LEU A 297 -32.38 4.06 -5.36
C LEU A 297 -30.89 4.06 -5.03
N LEU A 298 -30.09 4.97 -5.62
CA LEU A 298 -28.66 5.10 -5.32
C LEU A 298 -28.38 5.84 -4.01
N GLY A 299 -29.33 6.64 -3.54
CA GLY A 299 -29.18 7.44 -2.32
C GLY A 299 -29.89 8.79 -2.39
N PRO A 300 -29.57 9.72 -1.47
CA PRO A 300 -30.22 11.02 -1.39
C PRO A 300 -29.78 11.99 -2.49
N SER A 301 -28.58 11.82 -3.06
CA SER A 301 -28.02 12.68 -4.10
C SER A 301 -27.94 11.97 -5.45
N ALA A 302 -28.04 12.73 -6.54
CA ALA A 302 -27.74 12.24 -7.87
C ALA A 302 -26.22 12.05 -8.09
N GLU A 303 -25.87 11.14 -8.98
CA GLU A 303 -24.51 11.00 -9.49
C GLU A 303 -24.26 12.03 -10.59
N TRP A 304 -23.08 12.65 -10.60
CA TRP A 304 -22.80 13.81 -11.46
C TRP A 304 -21.83 13.49 -12.59
N PHE A 305 -22.23 13.80 -13.82
CA PHE A 305 -21.46 13.69 -15.05
C PHE A 305 -21.31 15.07 -15.73
N GLU A 306 -20.52 15.14 -16.80
CA GLU A 306 -20.57 16.28 -17.72
C GLU A 306 -21.97 16.40 -18.40
N PRO A 307 -22.39 17.59 -18.86
CA PRO A 307 -23.78 17.83 -19.24
C PRO A 307 -24.24 16.97 -20.41
N ALA A 308 -25.50 16.53 -20.34
CA ALA A 308 -26.17 15.63 -21.29
C ALA A 308 -25.44 14.29 -21.53
N PRO A 309 -25.21 13.48 -20.48
CA PRO A 309 -24.63 12.16 -20.62
C PRO A 309 -25.60 11.21 -21.34
N LEU A 310 -25.05 10.33 -22.16
CA LEU A 310 -25.81 9.24 -22.80
C LEU A 310 -25.57 7.95 -22.03
N VAL A 311 -26.64 7.21 -21.75
CA VAL A 311 -26.57 6.03 -20.86
C VAL A 311 -26.99 4.78 -21.60
N THR A 312 -26.48 3.63 -21.18
CA THR A 312 -26.98 2.32 -21.63
C THR A 312 -28.00 1.76 -20.63
N ALA A 313 -28.79 0.78 -21.06
CA ALA A 313 -29.47 -0.10 -20.10
C ALA A 313 -28.44 -0.83 -19.23
N ALA A 314 -28.82 -1.18 -18.01
CA ALA A 314 -27.94 -1.91 -17.13
C ALA A 314 -27.81 -3.37 -17.57
N HIS A 315 -26.58 -3.90 -17.50
CA HIS A 315 -26.26 -5.29 -17.78
C HIS A 315 -25.28 -5.79 -16.71
N ASN A 316 -25.54 -6.96 -16.12
CA ASN A 316 -24.75 -7.53 -15.03
C ASN A 316 -24.48 -6.56 -13.86
N GLY A 317 -25.52 -5.83 -13.42
CA GLY A 317 -25.42 -4.90 -12.29
C GLY A 317 -24.60 -3.64 -12.56
N GLY A 318 -24.40 -3.26 -13.82
CA GLY A 318 -23.76 -1.99 -14.17
C GLY A 318 -24.28 -1.37 -15.45
N LEU A 319 -24.08 -0.05 -15.58
CA LEU A 319 -24.37 0.72 -16.78
C LEU A 319 -23.09 1.39 -17.31
N LEU A 320 -23.13 1.79 -18.57
CA LEU A 320 -22.12 2.65 -19.17
C LEU A 320 -22.74 4.03 -19.46
N ALA A 321 -22.02 5.08 -19.08
CA ALA A 321 -22.37 6.46 -19.35
C ALA A 321 -21.27 7.09 -20.21
N LEU A 322 -21.66 7.70 -21.33
CA LEU A 322 -20.78 8.47 -22.19
C LEU A 322 -20.93 9.95 -21.85
N GLU A 323 -19.86 10.54 -21.32
CA GLU A 323 -19.81 11.96 -20.99
C GLU A 323 -18.91 12.73 -21.99
N CYS A 324 -19.19 14.02 -22.18
CA CYS A 324 -18.47 14.87 -23.14
C CYS A 324 -18.07 16.20 -22.48
N GLU A 325 -16.81 16.30 -22.07
CA GLU A 325 -16.24 17.55 -21.56
C GLU A 325 -15.93 18.50 -22.72
N VAL A 326 -16.47 19.73 -22.68
CA VAL A 326 -16.25 20.75 -23.73
C VAL A 326 -15.45 21.92 -23.17
N LYS A 327 -14.16 21.99 -23.52
CA LYS A 327 -13.27 23.12 -23.16
C LYS A 327 -13.15 24.11 -24.31
N GLN A 328 -13.28 25.39 -23.99
CA GLN A 328 -12.94 26.49 -24.90
C GLN A 328 -11.53 26.96 -24.56
N VAL A 329 -10.56 26.66 -25.41
CA VAL A 329 -9.18 27.10 -25.24
C VAL A 329 -8.92 28.27 -26.18
N SER A 330 -8.46 29.40 -25.63
CA SER A 330 -7.96 30.52 -26.43
C SER A 330 -6.54 30.17 -26.93
N LEU A 331 -6.30 30.33 -28.23
CA LEU A 331 -4.96 30.15 -28.78
C LEU A 331 -4.08 31.34 -28.37
N LYS A 332 -3.10 31.12 -27.48
CA LYS A 332 -1.96 32.05 -27.35
C LYS A 332 -1.17 32.01 -28.66
N ARG A 333 -0.86 33.18 -29.24
CA ARG A 333 0.13 33.24 -30.33
C ARG A 333 1.50 32.86 -29.75
N PRO A 334 2.32 32.06 -30.45
CA PRO A 334 3.74 32.07 -30.13
C PRO A 334 4.22 33.49 -30.45
N ARG A 335 4.75 34.21 -29.45
CA ARG A 335 5.51 35.43 -29.72
C ARG A 335 6.77 34.98 -30.46
N ALA A 336 6.87 35.34 -31.74
CA ALA A 336 8.17 35.41 -32.39
C ALA A 336 8.90 36.57 -31.72
N ASP A 337 9.97 36.24 -30.99
CA ASP A 337 11.05 37.10 -30.47
C ASP A 337 11.27 36.94 -28.95
N GLU A 338 11.77 35.78 -28.51
CA GLU A 338 12.57 35.69 -27.28
C GLU A 338 13.71 34.66 -27.46
N VAL A 339 14.88 35.16 -27.87
CA VAL A 339 16.17 34.52 -27.56
C VAL A 339 16.56 35.03 -26.16
N GLY A 340 16.31 34.22 -25.14
CA GLY A 340 16.70 34.50 -23.75
C GLY A 340 16.31 33.34 -22.83
N PRO A 341 17.15 32.95 -21.85
CA PRO A 341 16.96 31.70 -21.13
C PRO A 341 15.81 31.80 -20.12
N ALA A 342 15.01 30.73 -20.11
CA ALA A 342 13.84 30.53 -19.27
C ALA A 342 14.13 30.79 -17.78
N ARG A 343 13.40 31.75 -17.20
CA ARG A 343 13.03 31.71 -15.79
C ARG A 343 11.52 31.50 -15.71
N ASP A 344 11.21 30.49 -14.92
CA ASP A 344 9.91 29.97 -14.59
C ASP A 344 9.11 31.03 -13.82
N GLU A 345 8.03 31.55 -14.42
CA GLU A 345 7.02 32.33 -13.69
C GLU A 345 5.62 31.81 -14.05
N GLY A 346 4.89 31.43 -13.01
CA GLY A 346 3.56 30.87 -13.02
C GLY A 346 2.57 31.76 -13.79
N GLY A 347 1.82 31.11 -14.67
CA GLY A 347 0.86 31.75 -15.56
C GLY A 347 -0.30 32.40 -14.82
N ASP A 348 -0.30 33.72 -14.89
CA ASP A 348 -1.42 34.61 -14.59
C ASP A 348 -2.54 34.38 -15.64
N GLU A 349 -3.64 33.72 -15.24
CA GLU A 349 -4.86 33.51 -16.05
C GLU A 349 -5.90 34.65 -15.88
N SER A 350 -5.53 35.77 -15.26
CA SER A 350 -6.50 36.77 -14.76
C SER A 350 -6.90 37.90 -15.74
N ASN A 351 -6.29 38.01 -16.92
CA ASN A 351 -6.39 39.23 -17.74
C ASN A 351 -7.42 39.23 -18.89
N ASP A 352 -8.17 38.14 -19.12
CA ASP A 352 -9.24 38.10 -20.14
C ASP A 352 -10.64 38.39 -19.53
N GLU A 353 -10.76 38.59 -18.21
CA GLU A 353 -12.05 38.72 -17.50
C GLU A 353 -12.63 40.15 -17.50
N GLU A 354 -11.79 41.19 -17.47
CA GLU A 354 -12.25 42.58 -17.44
C GLU A 354 -12.96 43.02 -18.74
N GLU A 355 -12.63 42.42 -19.89
CA GLU A 355 -13.32 42.73 -21.16
C GLU A 355 -14.77 42.21 -21.15
N ALA A 356 -15.07 41.09 -20.48
CA ALA A 356 -16.39 40.45 -20.47
C ALA A 356 -17.41 41.15 -19.55
N ASP A 357 -16.97 41.88 -18.53
CA ASP A 357 -17.86 42.58 -17.60
C ASP A 357 -18.42 43.87 -18.17
N GLY A 358 -17.67 44.57 -19.04
CA GLY A 358 -18.19 45.67 -19.83
C GLY A 358 -19.20 45.24 -20.91
N GLU A 359 -19.14 43.97 -21.34
CA GLU A 359 -19.91 43.42 -22.46
C GLU A 359 -21.41 43.20 -22.17
N ALA A 360 -21.77 42.94 -20.91
CA ALA A 360 -23.14 42.58 -20.47
C ALA A 360 -23.98 43.76 -19.98
N SER A 361 -23.36 44.90 -19.67
CA SER A 361 -24.06 46.11 -19.22
C SER A 361 -24.93 46.71 -20.34
N LEU A 362 -26.09 47.28 -19.99
CA LEU A 362 -26.97 47.96 -20.96
C LEU A 362 -26.24 49.10 -21.71
N LEU A 363 -25.30 49.78 -21.04
CA LEU A 363 -24.43 50.80 -21.63
C LEU A 363 -23.42 50.22 -22.64
N GLY A 364 -22.88 49.03 -22.37
CA GLY A 364 -21.98 48.31 -23.28
C GLY A 364 -22.69 47.79 -24.54
N ARG A 365 -23.96 47.40 -24.43
CA ARG A 365 -24.78 46.95 -25.58
C ARG A 365 -25.16 48.13 -26.48
N SER A 366 -25.59 49.27 -25.93
CA SER A 366 -25.88 50.48 -26.71
C SER A 366 -24.62 51.07 -27.35
N GLY A 367 -23.50 51.09 -26.61
CA GLY A 367 -22.19 51.48 -27.13
C GLY A 367 -21.74 50.65 -28.33
N ARG A 368 -22.00 49.34 -28.37
CA ARG A 368 -21.67 48.48 -29.53
C ARG A 368 -22.52 48.75 -30.76
N VAL A 369 -23.82 49.01 -30.59
CA VAL A 369 -24.71 49.34 -31.70
C VAL A 369 -24.30 50.66 -32.33
N VAL A 370 -23.99 51.67 -31.50
CA VAL A 370 -23.48 52.97 -31.95
C VAL A 370 -22.13 52.82 -32.64
N ARG A 371 -21.20 52.05 -32.07
CA ARG A 371 -19.87 51.82 -32.65
C ARG A 371 -19.93 51.06 -33.98
N ARG A 372 -20.83 50.07 -34.10
CA ARG A 372 -21.06 49.33 -35.35
C ARG A 372 -21.74 50.20 -36.42
N GLY A 373 -22.67 51.07 -36.02
CA GLY A 373 -23.28 52.07 -36.90
C GLY A 373 -22.25 53.08 -37.40
N LEU A 374 -21.39 53.60 -36.51
CA LEU A 374 -20.30 54.51 -36.85
C LEU A 374 -19.25 53.85 -37.76
N TYR A 375 -18.92 52.57 -37.55
CA TYR A 375 -18.03 51.84 -38.46
C TYR A 375 -18.63 51.70 -39.86
N LEU A 376 -19.92 51.38 -39.96
CA LEU A 376 -20.60 51.24 -41.26
C LEU A 376 -20.70 52.57 -42.02
N LEU A 377 -20.83 53.69 -41.28
CA LEU A 377 -20.97 55.03 -41.85
C LEU A 377 -19.65 55.71 -42.19
N THR A 378 -18.59 55.41 -41.42
CA THR A 378 -17.30 56.11 -41.56
C THR A 378 -16.20 55.24 -42.15
N GLU A 379 -16.43 53.93 -42.24
CA GLU A 379 -15.44 52.88 -42.58
C GLU A 379 -14.12 52.99 -41.79
N SER A 380 -14.11 53.77 -40.71
CA SER A 380 -12.89 54.09 -39.98
C SER A 380 -12.53 52.97 -39.02
N GLU A 381 -11.28 52.52 -39.07
CA GLU A 381 -10.80 51.38 -38.26
C GLU A 381 -10.94 51.60 -36.75
N ARG A 382 -11.05 52.86 -36.30
CA ARG A 382 -11.26 53.23 -34.88
C ARG A 382 -12.58 52.70 -34.30
N PHE A 383 -13.60 52.54 -35.15
CA PHE A 383 -14.91 52.00 -34.76
C PHE A 383 -15.11 50.54 -35.18
N ALA A 384 -14.11 49.91 -35.81
CA ALA A 384 -14.20 48.51 -36.20
C ALA A 384 -14.51 47.61 -34.99
N PRO A 385 -15.47 46.68 -35.10
CA PRO A 385 -15.75 45.74 -34.02
C PRO A 385 -14.50 44.91 -33.70
N PRO A 386 -14.21 44.63 -32.43
CA PRO A 386 -13.04 43.85 -32.05
C PRO A 386 -13.09 42.48 -32.74
N ARG A 387 -11.98 42.10 -33.38
CA ARG A 387 -11.85 40.78 -34.02
C ARG A 387 -11.89 39.71 -32.94
N LYS A 388 -12.97 38.91 -32.90
CA LYS A 388 -13.09 37.79 -31.96
C LYS A 388 -11.94 36.82 -32.20
N ARG A 389 -11.11 36.58 -31.17
CA ARG A 389 -10.02 35.59 -31.22
C ARG A 389 -10.62 34.23 -31.58
N PRO A 390 -10.03 33.46 -32.52
CA PRO A 390 -10.47 32.09 -32.77
C PRO A 390 -10.30 31.29 -31.48
N ARG A 391 -11.39 30.69 -31.00
CA ARG A 391 -11.38 29.78 -29.85
C ARG A 391 -11.37 28.36 -30.38
N ASN A 392 -10.45 27.54 -29.89
CA ASN A 392 -10.47 26.11 -30.14
C ASN A 392 -11.48 25.46 -29.20
N LEU A 393 -12.40 24.69 -29.77
CA LEU A 393 -13.31 23.83 -29.03
C LEU A 393 -12.68 22.44 -28.95
N VAL A 394 -12.24 22.07 -27.76
CA VAL A 394 -11.76 20.72 -27.47
C VAL A 394 -12.91 19.96 -26.82
N LYS A 395 -13.32 18.84 -27.44
CA LYS A 395 -14.28 17.90 -26.87
C LYS A 395 -13.55 16.64 -26.44
N THR A 396 -13.66 16.28 -25.18
CA THR A 396 -13.10 15.06 -24.61
C THR A 396 -14.24 14.13 -24.26
N TYR A 397 -14.30 12.97 -24.91
CA TYR A 397 -15.29 11.94 -24.63
C TYR A 397 -14.72 10.94 -23.62
N ARG A 398 -15.46 10.64 -22.55
CA ARG A 398 -15.09 9.60 -21.57
C ARG A 398 -16.23 8.61 -21.44
N LEU A 399 -15.86 7.33 -21.39
CA LEU A 399 -16.80 6.24 -21.12
C LEU A 399 -16.60 5.81 -19.66
N VAL A 400 -17.64 6.02 -18.85
CA VAL A 400 -17.62 5.75 -17.41
C VAL A 400 -18.55 4.57 -17.13
N SER A 401 -18.12 3.63 -16.28
CA SER A 401 -18.96 2.51 -15.85
C SER A 401 -19.41 2.72 -14.41
N LEU A 402 -20.72 2.69 -14.19
CA LEU A 402 -21.33 2.72 -12.87
C LEU A 402 -21.82 1.30 -12.56
N ARG A 403 -21.32 0.71 -11.47
CA ARG A 403 -21.63 -0.68 -11.08
C ARG A 403 -22.18 -0.72 -9.66
N SER A 404 -23.14 -1.59 -9.41
CA SER A 404 -23.53 -1.95 -8.05
C SER A 404 -22.40 -2.76 -7.41
N THR A 405 -21.89 -2.29 -6.28
CA THR A 405 -20.88 -2.96 -5.47
C THR A 405 -21.42 -3.21 -4.08
N THR A 406 -21.01 -4.29 -3.43
CA THR A 406 -21.32 -4.49 -2.01
C THR A 406 -20.52 -3.51 -1.15
N PRO A 407 -20.99 -3.15 0.05
CA PRO A 407 -20.23 -2.29 0.97
C PRO A 407 -18.85 -2.85 1.30
N GLU A 408 -18.70 -4.18 1.38
CA GLU A 408 -17.42 -4.86 1.63
C GLU A 408 -16.44 -4.71 0.48
N GLU A 409 -16.89 -4.90 -0.77
CA GLU A 409 -16.07 -4.69 -1.96
C GLU A 409 -15.65 -3.23 -2.11
N LEU A 410 -16.57 -2.30 -1.85
CA LEU A 410 -16.30 -0.87 -1.88
C LEU A 410 -15.30 -0.49 -0.79
N TYR A 411 -15.45 -1.04 0.42
CA TYR A 411 -14.52 -0.84 1.53
C TYR A 411 -13.11 -1.31 1.18
N GLN A 412 -12.96 -2.53 0.66
CA GLN A 412 -11.65 -3.04 0.20
C GLN A 412 -11.06 -2.17 -0.90
N ARG A 413 -11.87 -1.75 -1.88
CA ARG A 413 -11.41 -0.88 -2.96
C ARG A 413 -10.97 0.49 -2.46
N LYS A 414 -11.67 1.08 -1.49
CA LYS A 414 -11.30 2.36 -0.87
C LYS A 414 -10.00 2.25 -0.06
N ILE A 415 -9.81 1.12 0.60
CA ILE A 415 -8.54 0.79 1.27
C ILE A 415 -7.42 0.63 0.23
N ASP A 416 -7.67 -0.01 -0.90
CA ASP A 416 -6.71 -0.16 -2.00
C ASP A 416 -6.34 1.19 -2.64
N SER A 417 -7.31 2.09 -2.78
CA SER A 417 -7.12 3.44 -3.33
C SER A 417 -6.59 4.49 -2.35
N GLU A 418 -6.26 4.07 -1.12
CA GLU A 418 -5.71 4.95 -0.05
C GLU A 418 -6.68 6.02 0.46
N GLU A 419 -7.98 5.87 0.20
CA GLU A 419 -9.03 6.79 0.67
C GLU A 419 -9.53 6.37 2.06
N TYR A 420 -8.60 6.37 3.03
CA TYR A 420 -8.84 5.80 4.36
C TYR A 420 -9.94 6.51 5.14
N GLY A 421 -10.09 7.83 4.98
CA GLY A 421 -11.15 8.60 5.65
C GLY A 421 -12.55 8.13 5.26
N GLU A 422 -12.78 7.93 3.96
CA GLU A 422 -14.04 7.39 3.46
C GLU A 422 -14.24 5.93 3.86
N ALA A 423 -13.16 5.12 3.82
CA ALA A 423 -13.20 3.74 4.28
C ALA A 423 -13.61 3.64 5.77
N LEU A 424 -13.13 4.54 6.64
CA LEU A 424 -13.53 4.57 8.05
C LEU A 424 -14.99 4.97 8.22
N LEU A 425 -15.48 5.96 7.47
CA LEU A 425 -16.90 6.34 7.50
C LEU A 425 -17.79 5.19 7.03
N LEU A 426 -17.39 4.46 5.98
CA LEU A 426 -18.09 3.27 5.51
C LEU A 426 -18.09 2.15 6.56
N ALA A 427 -16.95 1.93 7.22
CA ALA A 427 -16.86 0.94 8.28
C ALA A 427 -17.77 1.27 9.46
N GLN A 428 -17.88 2.55 9.85
CA GLN A 428 -18.80 2.99 10.89
C GLN A 428 -20.26 2.87 10.47
N ALA A 429 -20.59 3.22 9.22
CA ALA A 429 -21.96 3.17 8.70
C ALA A 429 -22.50 1.74 8.56
N TYR A 430 -21.65 0.79 8.14
CA TYR A 430 -22.04 -0.60 7.87
C TYR A 430 -21.56 -1.61 8.91
N GLY A 431 -20.87 -1.17 9.97
CA GLY A 431 -20.34 -2.05 11.02
C GLY A 431 -19.19 -2.95 10.57
N LEU A 432 -18.36 -2.50 9.62
CA LEU A 432 -17.19 -3.24 9.12
C LEU A 432 -15.98 -3.06 10.06
N ASP A 433 -15.00 -3.95 9.93
CA ASP A 433 -13.79 -3.97 10.77
C ASP A 433 -12.88 -2.76 10.49
N THR A 434 -12.85 -1.78 11.40
CA THR A 434 -12.01 -0.59 11.30
C THR A 434 -10.51 -0.91 11.34
N ASP A 435 -10.11 -2.05 11.93
CA ASP A 435 -8.70 -2.40 12.09
C ASP A 435 -8.03 -2.57 10.72
N LEU A 436 -8.74 -3.04 9.69
CA LEU A 436 -8.15 -3.25 8.36
C LEU A 436 -7.61 -1.98 7.72
N VAL A 437 -8.26 -0.83 7.97
CA VAL A 437 -7.77 0.49 7.53
C VAL A 437 -6.47 0.83 8.25
N TYR A 438 -6.47 0.79 9.59
CA TYR A 438 -5.32 1.16 10.41
C TYR A 438 -4.12 0.21 10.18
N GLN A 439 -4.37 -1.09 9.99
CA GLN A 439 -3.35 -2.07 9.65
C GLN A 439 -2.67 -1.74 8.31
N ARG A 440 -3.43 -1.27 7.32
CA ARG A 440 -2.86 -0.89 6.02
C ARG A 440 -2.11 0.44 6.09
N GLN A 441 -2.63 1.40 6.85
CA GLN A 441 -1.92 2.66 7.13
C GLN A 441 -0.58 2.38 7.82
N TRP A 442 -0.58 1.55 8.87
CA TRP A 442 0.63 1.12 9.58
C TRP A 442 1.64 0.44 8.66
N ARG A 443 1.20 -0.44 7.75
CA ARG A 443 2.09 -1.12 6.79
C ARG A 443 2.77 -0.18 5.80
N LYS A 444 2.13 0.94 5.45
CA LYS A 444 2.71 1.94 4.54
C LYS A 444 3.53 3.01 5.25
N SER A 445 3.22 3.33 6.51
CA SER A 445 3.98 4.32 7.28
C SER A 445 5.30 3.75 7.81
N PRO A 446 6.38 4.55 7.88
CA PRO A 446 7.55 4.18 8.67
C PRO A 446 7.17 4.15 10.16
N VAL A 447 7.90 3.36 10.95
CA VAL A 447 7.64 3.27 12.40
C VAL A 447 8.29 4.48 13.09
N ASN A 448 7.45 5.39 13.55
CA ASN A 448 7.81 6.53 14.40
C ASN A 448 6.82 6.69 15.56
N ILE A 449 7.16 7.53 16.54
CA ILE A 449 6.35 7.73 17.76
C ILE A 449 4.92 8.18 17.40
N ALA A 450 4.78 9.09 16.44
CA ALA A 450 3.48 9.56 15.96
C ALA A 450 2.63 8.44 15.34
N SER A 451 3.20 7.60 14.47
CA SER A 451 2.51 6.49 13.80
C SER A 451 2.03 5.42 14.78
N ILE A 452 2.77 5.21 15.89
CA ILE A 452 2.36 4.30 16.96
C ILE A 452 1.08 4.85 17.61
N GLN A 453 1.07 6.13 17.95
CA GLN A 453 -0.08 6.79 18.56
C GLN A 453 -1.25 6.99 17.59
N ASP A 454 -1.00 7.20 16.30
CA ASP A 454 -2.03 7.49 15.31
C ASP A 454 -2.70 6.24 14.75
N TYR A 455 -1.98 5.13 14.64
CA TYR A 455 -2.45 3.89 14.01
C TYR A 455 -2.48 2.70 14.96
N LEU A 456 -1.37 2.40 15.65
CA LEU A 456 -1.26 1.18 16.45
C LEU A 456 -2.20 1.20 17.66
N SER A 457 -2.35 2.36 18.31
CA SER A 457 -3.30 2.59 19.41
C SER A 457 -4.77 2.36 19.05
N LYS A 458 -5.12 2.52 17.77
CA LYS A 458 -6.49 2.40 17.29
C LYS A 458 -6.87 0.98 16.87
N ILE A 459 -5.90 0.06 16.82
CA ILE A 459 -6.11 -1.32 16.40
C ILE A 459 -6.54 -2.15 17.61
N LYS A 460 -7.69 -2.82 17.48
CA LYS A 460 -8.27 -3.59 18.59
C LYS A 460 -7.62 -4.95 18.77
N LYS A 461 -7.17 -5.61 17.70
CA LYS A 461 -6.64 -6.99 17.76
C LYS A 461 -5.27 -7.07 18.44
N ARG A 462 -5.21 -7.62 19.65
CA ARG A 462 -3.96 -7.73 20.44
C ARG A 462 -2.89 -8.60 19.78
N SER A 463 -3.26 -9.77 19.28
CA SER A 463 -2.29 -10.72 18.68
C SER A 463 -1.55 -10.08 17.50
N TRP A 464 -2.24 -9.26 16.72
CA TRP A 464 -1.67 -8.52 15.60
C TRP A 464 -0.72 -7.42 16.09
N VAL A 465 -1.13 -6.61 17.06
CA VAL A 465 -0.29 -5.54 17.64
C VAL A 465 1.00 -6.11 18.23
N LEU A 466 0.90 -7.18 19.03
CA LEU A 466 2.07 -7.83 19.64
C LEU A 466 3.01 -8.44 18.60
N HIS A 467 2.47 -9.02 17.53
CA HIS A 467 3.28 -9.55 16.45
C HIS A 467 4.06 -8.43 15.74
N GLU A 468 3.43 -7.29 15.46
CA GLU A 468 4.09 -6.15 14.84
C GLU A 468 5.15 -5.53 15.76
N CYS A 469 4.89 -5.39 17.07
CA CYS A 469 5.89 -4.94 18.06
C CYS A 469 7.12 -5.88 18.14
N LEU A 470 6.94 -7.17 17.86
CA LEU A 470 8.02 -8.17 17.89
C LEU A 470 8.77 -8.29 16.56
N GLU A 471 8.11 -8.18 15.41
CA GLU A 471 8.74 -8.42 14.11
C GLU A 471 9.25 -7.13 13.45
N ARG A 472 8.45 -6.06 13.52
CA ARG A 472 8.75 -4.82 12.82
C ARG A 472 9.77 -3.99 13.59
N LEU A 473 10.63 -3.31 12.85
CA LEU A 473 11.68 -2.47 13.41
C LEU A 473 11.50 -1.02 12.98
N ALA A 474 11.88 -0.11 13.87
CA ALA A 474 11.93 1.31 13.59
C ALA A 474 13.33 1.71 13.11
N ASP A 475 13.40 2.80 12.34
CA ASP A 475 14.68 3.33 11.83
C ASP A 475 15.40 4.23 12.86
N SER A 476 14.72 4.58 13.95
CA SER A 476 15.26 5.33 15.08
C SER A 476 15.26 4.47 16.35
N VAL A 477 16.28 4.66 17.18
CA VAL A 477 16.42 4.02 18.50
C VAL A 477 15.22 4.34 19.39
N ASP A 478 14.83 5.61 19.45
CA ASP A 478 13.74 6.07 20.32
C ASP A 478 12.41 5.48 19.85
N ALA A 479 12.18 5.44 18.54
CA ALA A 479 11.00 4.81 17.97
C ALA A 479 10.98 3.28 18.21
N ALA A 480 12.13 2.61 18.18
CA ALA A 480 12.23 1.19 18.50
C ALA A 480 11.95 0.93 19.99
N LYS A 481 12.45 1.81 20.86
CA LYS A 481 12.20 1.77 22.30
C LYS A 481 10.73 1.98 22.62
N GLU A 482 10.10 2.99 22.05
CA GLU A 482 8.66 3.26 22.19
C GLU A 482 7.81 2.10 21.67
N LEU A 483 8.16 1.49 20.53
CA LEU A 483 7.44 0.33 19.98
C LEU A 483 7.48 -0.88 20.94
N LEU A 484 8.66 -1.17 21.51
CA LEU A 484 8.82 -2.27 22.47
C LEU A 484 8.09 -1.97 23.79
N GLN A 485 8.17 -0.74 24.27
CA GLN A 485 7.43 -0.30 25.47
C GLN A 485 5.92 -0.36 25.27
N TYR A 486 5.43 0.05 24.10
CA TYR A 486 4.01 -0.06 23.74
C TYR A 486 3.54 -1.52 23.76
N GLY A 487 4.32 -2.44 23.18
CA GLY A 487 4.04 -3.88 23.29
C GLY A 487 4.04 -4.39 24.73
N LEU A 488 4.91 -3.86 25.60
CA LEU A 488 4.96 -4.24 27.02
C LEU A 488 3.68 -3.84 27.78
N LYS A 489 3.15 -2.63 27.52
CA LYS A 489 1.86 -2.19 28.09
C LYS A 489 0.73 -3.17 27.75
N GLY A 490 0.73 -3.71 26.53
CA GLY A 490 -0.25 -4.71 26.07
C GLY A 490 -0.06 -6.13 26.62
N THR A 491 1.04 -6.39 27.35
CA THR A 491 1.35 -7.71 27.95
C THR A 491 1.38 -7.67 29.48
N ASP A 492 0.81 -6.64 30.09
CA ASP A 492 0.76 -6.51 31.56
C ASP A 492 -0.24 -7.49 32.22
N LEU A 493 -0.28 -7.47 33.55
CA LEU A 493 -1.09 -8.38 34.37
C LEU A 493 -2.58 -8.29 34.03
N GLU A 494 -3.05 -7.10 33.68
CA GLU A 494 -4.44 -6.84 33.28
C GLU A 494 -4.82 -7.62 32.01
N ALA A 495 -3.92 -7.63 31.01
CA ALA A 495 -4.09 -8.40 29.79
C ALA A 495 -4.05 -9.92 30.03
N LEU A 496 -3.23 -10.38 30.99
CA LEU A 496 -3.16 -11.79 31.38
C LEU A 496 -4.45 -12.27 32.07
N LEU A 497 -4.98 -11.44 32.97
CA LEU A 497 -6.23 -11.71 33.69
C LEU A 497 -7.43 -11.66 32.74
N ALA A 498 -7.45 -10.74 31.78
CA ALA A 498 -8.49 -10.67 30.75
C ALA A 498 -8.56 -11.95 29.92
N ILE A 499 -7.42 -12.52 29.49
CA ILE A 499 -7.38 -13.83 28.81
C ILE A 499 -7.97 -14.92 29.70
N GLY A 500 -7.60 -14.93 31.00
CA GLY A 500 -8.08 -15.93 31.95
C GLY A 500 -9.61 -15.92 32.13
N ARG A 501 -10.26 -14.78 31.83
CA ARG A 501 -11.72 -14.60 31.88
C ARG A 501 -12.43 -14.90 30.55
N GLY A 502 -11.69 -15.17 29.47
CA GLY A 502 -12.26 -15.46 28.14
C GLY A 502 -12.55 -14.22 27.29
N ASP A 503 -11.64 -13.24 27.28
CA ASP A 503 -11.75 -12.01 26.49
C ASP A 503 -11.68 -12.22 24.96
N ASP A 504 -12.24 -11.28 24.20
CA ASP A 504 -12.35 -11.27 22.73
C ASP A 504 -11.01 -11.01 22.02
N GLY A 505 -9.90 -10.95 22.77
CA GLY A 505 -8.55 -10.71 22.25
C GLY A 505 -8.26 -9.23 21.97
N ARG A 506 -8.93 -8.32 22.69
CA ARG A 506 -8.72 -6.87 22.55
C ARG A 506 -7.38 -6.45 23.16
N PHE A 507 -6.71 -5.49 22.54
CA PHE A 507 -5.52 -4.86 23.12
C PHE A 507 -5.95 -3.96 24.28
N ILE A 508 -5.37 -4.21 25.46
CA ILE A 508 -5.64 -3.47 26.69
C ILE A 508 -4.37 -2.70 27.01
N GLU A 509 -4.44 -1.37 26.99
CA GLU A 509 -3.35 -0.52 27.45
C GLU A 509 -3.37 -0.47 28.98
N ALA A 510 -2.25 -0.85 29.61
CA ALA A 510 -2.11 -0.78 31.06
C ALA A 510 -2.06 0.69 31.52
N GLY A 511 -2.87 1.02 32.52
CA GLY A 511 -2.90 2.35 33.17
C GLY A 511 -4.06 3.27 32.76
N ASP A 512 -4.89 2.88 31.79
CA ASP A 512 -6.01 3.70 31.25
C ASP A 512 -7.28 3.72 32.14
N VAL A 513 -7.16 3.35 33.42
CA VAL A 513 -8.24 3.59 34.37
C VAL A 513 -8.05 5.01 34.88
N ASP A 514 -8.84 5.95 34.34
CA ASP A 514 -9.02 7.31 34.84
C ASP A 514 -9.16 7.28 36.36
N ILE A 515 -8.04 7.45 37.08
CA ILE A 515 -8.10 7.83 38.48
C ILE A 515 -8.49 9.30 38.41
N GLU A 516 -9.73 9.64 38.75
CA GLU A 516 -10.14 11.02 38.95
C GLU A 516 -9.20 11.65 39.99
N GLU A 517 -8.15 12.31 39.50
CA GLU A 517 -7.13 12.95 40.30
C GLU A 517 -7.61 14.36 40.59
N PHE A 518 -8.19 14.57 41.77
CA PHE A 518 -8.38 15.91 42.29
C PHE A 518 -6.99 16.48 42.62
N PRO A 519 -6.52 17.55 41.93
CA PRO A 519 -5.24 18.17 42.26
C PRO A 519 -5.34 18.75 43.68
N TYR A 520 -4.48 18.29 44.57
CA TYR A 520 -4.32 18.89 45.89
C TYR A 520 -3.39 20.10 45.73
N GLU A 521 -3.90 21.32 45.98
CA GLU A 521 -3.21 22.58 45.66
C GLU A 521 -1.90 22.86 46.45
N ASP A 522 -1.42 21.93 47.30
CA ASP A 522 -0.32 22.17 48.24
C ASP A 522 0.82 21.11 48.24
N MET A 523 0.91 20.24 47.22
CA MET A 523 1.97 19.21 47.15
C MET A 523 3.05 19.54 46.13
N SER A 524 4.30 19.16 46.41
CA SER A 524 5.40 19.30 45.43
C SER A 524 5.29 18.26 44.29
N PRO A 525 5.76 18.57 43.07
CA PRO A 525 5.72 17.63 41.94
C PRO A 525 6.44 16.29 42.19
N GLU A 526 7.46 16.30 43.04
CA GLU A 526 8.23 15.10 43.43
C GLU A 526 7.41 14.19 44.34
N GLU A 527 6.73 14.75 45.36
CA GLU A 527 5.87 13.99 46.28
C GLU A 527 4.62 13.43 45.59
N GLU A 528 4.09 14.12 44.57
CA GLU A 528 2.99 13.62 43.77
C GLU A 528 3.40 12.40 42.91
N LEU A 529 4.60 12.44 42.33
CA LEU A 529 5.16 11.34 41.56
C LEU A 529 5.42 10.11 42.44
N GLU A 530 6.00 10.30 43.62
CA GLU A 530 6.24 9.20 44.57
C GLU A 530 4.95 8.49 44.97
N ARG A 531 3.88 9.24 45.28
CA ARG A 531 2.58 8.63 45.60
C ARG A 531 1.96 7.89 44.41
N ARG A 532 2.13 8.38 43.18
CA ARG A 532 1.66 7.67 41.98
C ARG A 532 2.38 6.33 41.84
N MET A 533 3.70 6.32 41.99
CA MET A 533 4.52 5.11 41.98
C MET A 533 4.10 4.13 43.07
N GLU A 534 3.87 4.59 44.31
CA GLU A 534 3.40 3.75 45.41
C GLU A 534 2.04 3.11 45.14
N LYS A 535 1.09 3.88 44.59
CA LYS A 535 -0.25 3.37 44.21
C LYS A 535 -0.16 2.35 43.08
N GLU A 536 0.68 2.59 42.08
CA GLU A 536 0.92 1.65 40.98
C GLU A 536 1.54 0.34 41.49
N GLU A 537 2.50 0.43 42.41
CA GLU A 537 3.09 -0.75 43.06
C GLU A 537 2.08 -1.54 43.89
N GLN A 538 1.22 -0.85 44.64
CA GLN A 538 0.13 -1.48 45.41
C GLN A 538 -0.84 -2.21 44.47
N ARG A 539 -1.32 -1.53 43.43
CA ARG A 539 -2.19 -2.14 42.39
C ARG A 539 -1.51 -3.33 41.72
N ARG A 540 -0.22 -3.23 41.44
CA ARG A 540 0.55 -4.34 40.86
C ARG A 540 0.63 -5.54 41.81
N LYS A 541 0.80 -5.32 43.12
CA LYS A 541 0.78 -6.39 44.13
C LYS A 541 -0.59 -7.07 44.19
N GLU A 542 -1.68 -6.29 44.22
CA GLU A 542 -3.05 -6.81 44.18
C GLU A 542 -3.31 -7.66 42.92
N LEU A 543 -2.86 -7.19 41.75
CA LEU A 543 -3.00 -7.93 40.49
C LEU A 543 -2.18 -9.23 40.48
N LEU A 544 -1.01 -9.26 41.12
CA LEU A 544 -0.19 -10.48 41.23
C LEU A 544 -0.85 -11.54 42.11
N GLU A 545 -1.53 -11.14 43.20
CA GLU A 545 -2.26 -12.07 44.07
C GLU A 545 -3.42 -12.77 43.35
N LEU A 546 -4.00 -12.13 42.34
CA LEU A 546 -5.09 -12.69 41.53
C LEU A 546 -4.62 -13.72 40.49
N VAL A 547 -3.33 -13.79 40.19
CA VAL A 547 -2.78 -14.66 39.13
C VAL A 547 -2.27 -15.98 39.69
N ASN A 548 -2.77 -17.10 39.15
CA ASN A 548 -2.25 -18.42 39.47
C ASN A 548 -1.24 -18.93 38.41
N PHE A 549 0.06 -18.75 38.66
CA PHE A 549 1.14 -19.14 37.74
C PHE A 549 1.26 -20.65 37.49
N THR A 550 0.70 -21.50 38.35
CA THR A 550 0.77 -22.96 38.20
C THR A 550 -0.22 -23.53 37.17
N ARG A 551 -1.29 -22.79 36.84
CA ARG A 551 -2.38 -23.23 35.95
C ARG A 551 -2.71 -22.17 34.90
N LEU A 552 -1.71 -21.81 34.08
CA LEU A 552 -1.89 -20.88 32.95
C LEU A 552 -2.43 -21.58 31.70
N THR A 553 -3.35 -20.92 30.99
CA THR A 553 -3.84 -21.35 29.67
C THR A 553 -2.76 -21.22 28.59
N VAL A 554 -2.96 -21.82 27.41
CA VAL A 554 -2.00 -21.73 26.30
C VAL A 554 -1.81 -20.28 25.85
N GLU A 555 -2.91 -19.54 25.70
CA GLU A 555 -2.88 -18.12 25.31
C GLU A 555 -2.19 -17.24 26.36
N GLN A 556 -2.38 -17.53 27.66
CA GLN A 556 -1.66 -16.84 28.73
C GLN A 556 -0.16 -17.13 28.67
N LYS A 557 0.24 -18.38 28.39
CA LYS A 557 1.66 -18.73 28.21
C LYS A 557 2.27 -18.03 27.00
N ASP A 558 1.53 -17.90 25.90
CA ASP A 558 2.01 -17.19 24.71
C ASP A 558 2.14 -15.67 24.95
N LEU A 559 1.26 -15.07 25.75
CA LEU A 559 1.41 -13.69 26.20
C LEU A 559 2.66 -13.52 27.08
N CYS A 560 2.91 -14.42 28.03
CA CYS A 560 4.12 -14.41 28.85
C CYS A 560 5.40 -14.58 28.01
N ARG A 561 5.40 -15.46 27.01
CA ARG A 561 6.51 -15.61 26.06
C ARG A 561 6.75 -14.34 25.25
N SER A 562 5.67 -13.70 24.80
CA SER A 562 5.74 -12.44 24.07
C SER A 562 6.32 -11.33 24.95
N ARG A 563 5.89 -11.24 26.21
CA ARG A 563 6.45 -10.30 27.21
C ARG A 563 7.93 -10.54 27.47
N LEU A 564 8.34 -11.80 27.69
CA LEU A 564 9.75 -12.16 27.89
C LEU A 564 10.59 -11.72 26.68
N ARG A 565 10.14 -12.00 25.45
CA ARG A 565 10.83 -11.57 24.23
C ARG A 565 10.94 -10.05 24.12
N LEU A 566 9.87 -9.32 24.42
CA LEU A 566 9.89 -7.85 24.41
C LEU A 566 10.89 -7.28 25.43
N LEU A 567 10.94 -7.83 26.64
CA LEU A 567 11.92 -7.45 27.66
C LEU A 567 13.35 -7.76 27.20
N THR A 568 13.59 -8.97 26.68
CA THR A 568 14.90 -9.34 26.12
C THR A 568 15.32 -8.39 24.99
N TYR A 569 14.40 -8.00 24.11
CA TYR A 569 14.71 -7.05 23.04
C TYR A 569 14.99 -5.65 23.55
N LEU A 570 14.32 -5.22 24.62
CA LEU A 570 14.56 -3.93 25.27
C LEU A 570 15.94 -3.91 25.95
N ASP A 571 16.31 -4.98 26.65
CA ASP A 571 17.66 -5.13 27.23
C ASP A 571 18.73 -5.14 26.15
N ARG A 572 18.49 -5.84 25.04
CA ARG A 572 19.39 -5.84 23.88
C ARG A 572 19.48 -4.49 23.18
N LEU A 573 18.40 -3.70 23.18
CA LEU A 573 18.44 -2.34 22.66
C LEU A 573 19.32 -1.45 23.55
N ALA A 574 19.16 -1.54 24.87
CA ALA A 574 19.97 -0.78 25.83
C ALA A 574 21.46 -1.14 25.73
N THR A 575 21.79 -2.43 25.58
CA THR A 575 23.19 -2.84 25.33
C THR A 575 23.72 -2.31 24.00
N TYR A 576 22.91 -2.31 22.95
CA TYR A 576 23.30 -1.75 21.66
C TYR A 576 23.52 -0.23 21.72
N GLU A 577 22.70 0.51 22.46
CA GLU A 577 22.86 1.95 22.72
C GLU A 577 24.22 2.24 23.38
N GLU A 578 24.59 1.45 24.39
CA GLU A 578 25.87 1.58 25.08
C GLU A 578 27.05 1.24 24.17
N ILE A 579 26.96 0.18 23.36
CA ILE A 579 28.00 -0.21 22.39
C ILE A 579 28.27 0.91 21.38
N GLN A 580 27.24 1.67 20.98
CA GLN A 580 27.39 2.81 20.06
C GLN A 580 27.98 4.06 20.70
N GLY A 581 28.24 4.05 22.02
CA GLY A 581 28.80 5.17 22.77
C GLY A 581 27.75 6.01 23.52
N GLY A 582 26.60 5.42 23.85
CA GLY A 582 25.52 6.03 24.63
C GLY A 582 24.38 6.61 23.77
N PRO A 583 23.32 7.15 24.41
CA PRO A 583 22.03 7.43 23.75
C PRO A 583 22.15 8.43 22.59
N HIS A 584 22.92 9.50 22.75
CA HIS A 584 23.09 10.53 21.71
C HIS A 584 23.90 10.03 20.50
N ALA A 585 24.88 9.15 20.71
CA ALA A 585 25.68 8.57 19.64
C ALA A 585 24.91 7.45 18.92
N ALA A 586 24.09 6.71 19.66
CA ALA A 586 23.23 5.66 19.14
C ALA A 586 22.21 6.19 18.13
N GLU A 587 21.60 7.36 18.37
CA GLU A 587 20.62 7.95 17.45
C GLU A 587 21.19 8.18 16.04
N GLN A 588 22.47 8.58 15.95
CA GLN A 588 23.14 8.85 14.66
C GLN A 588 23.72 7.60 13.98
N ARG A 589 24.08 6.58 14.77
CA ARG A 589 24.77 5.37 14.31
C ARG A 589 23.89 4.13 14.29
N TYR A 590 22.61 4.27 14.60
CA TYR A 590 21.67 3.16 14.63
C TYR A 590 21.58 2.47 13.28
N ASN A 591 21.64 1.14 13.29
CA ASN A 591 21.50 0.33 12.09
C ASN A 591 20.45 -0.75 12.35
N THR A 592 19.33 -0.60 11.66
CA THR A 592 18.15 -1.45 11.79
C THR A 592 18.44 -2.92 11.44
N GLU A 593 19.21 -3.18 10.38
CA GLU A 593 19.55 -4.55 9.93
C GLU A 593 20.52 -5.26 10.88
N PHE A 594 21.48 -4.51 11.43
CA PHE A 594 22.36 -5.03 12.46
C PHE A 594 21.56 -5.39 13.72
N PHE A 595 20.71 -4.49 14.22
CA PHE A 595 19.91 -4.73 15.40
C PHE A 595 18.92 -5.90 15.21
N LYS A 596 18.34 -6.06 14.02
CA LYS A 596 17.49 -7.21 13.65
C LYS A 596 18.18 -8.56 13.88
N SER A 597 19.45 -8.63 13.50
CA SER A 597 20.28 -9.83 13.68
C SER A 597 20.68 -9.98 15.14
N PHE A 598 21.15 -8.90 15.77
CA PHE A 598 21.62 -8.89 17.14
C PHE A 598 20.53 -9.27 18.16
N ARG A 599 19.29 -8.79 17.99
CA ARG A 599 18.18 -9.06 18.92
C ARG A 599 17.72 -10.51 18.93
N SER A 600 17.98 -11.27 17.85
CA SER A 600 17.56 -12.68 17.70
C SER A 600 18.71 -13.68 17.85
N GLN A 601 19.97 -13.22 17.75
CA GLN A 601 21.16 -14.07 17.84
C GLN A 601 21.40 -14.57 19.27
N ASN A 602 22.08 -15.72 19.42
CA ASN A 602 22.56 -16.17 20.72
C ASN A 602 23.68 -15.23 21.24
N LEU A 603 23.58 -14.75 22.48
CA LEU A 603 24.52 -13.80 23.07
C LEU A 603 25.97 -14.33 23.08
N VAL A 604 26.18 -15.63 23.28
CA VAL A 604 27.51 -16.26 23.25
C VAL A 604 28.12 -16.19 21.85
N LEU A 605 27.30 -16.34 20.80
CA LEU A 605 27.75 -16.19 19.41
C LEU A 605 28.08 -14.72 19.10
N SER A 606 27.27 -13.78 19.56
CA SER A 606 27.53 -12.34 19.40
C SER A 606 28.85 -11.96 20.10
N ALA A 607 29.05 -12.38 21.35
CA ALA A 607 30.29 -12.16 22.09
C ALA A 607 31.52 -12.78 21.39
N ARG A 608 31.37 -13.99 20.82
CA ARG A 608 32.44 -14.60 20.01
C ARG A 608 32.79 -13.79 18.77
N ASN A 609 31.81 -13.21 18.09
CA ASN A 609 32.04 -12.40 16.89
C ASN A 609 32.79 -11.10 17.26
N TYR A 610 32.37 -10.40 18.32
CA TYR A 610 33.09 -9.24 18.84
C TYR A 610 34.53 -9.59 19.26
N ALA A 611 34.76 -10.77 19.84
CA ALA A 611 36.11 -11.24 20.16
C ALA A 611 36.98 -11.40 18.92
N ARG A 612 36.44 -11.96 17.83
CA ARG A 612 37.16 -12.12 16.55
C ARG A 612 37.47 -10.80 15.87
N GLU A 613 36.59 -9.82 16.00
CA GLU A 613 36.79 -8.45 15.52
C GLU A 613 37.76 -7.65 16.41
N SER A 614 38.14 -8.21 17.57
CA SER A 614 38.99 -7.57 18.59
C SER A 614 38.37 -6.33 19.22
N ASP A 615 37.04 -6.23 19.24
CA ASP A 615 36.32 -5.19 19.95
C ASP A 615 36.14 -5.57 21.43
N TRP A 616 37.13 -5.17 22.24
CA TRP A 616 37.12 -5.43 23.68
C TRP A 616 36.07 -4.60 24.43
N HIS A 617 35.70 -3.43 23.90
CA HIS A 617 34.75 -2.52 24.55
C HIS A 617 33.32 -3.04 24.45
N ALA A 618 32.91 -3.51 23.26
CA ALA A 618 31.61 -4.16 23.08
C ALA A 618 31.48 -5.43 23.96
N LEU A 619 32.56 -6.19 24.10
CA LEU A 619 32.62 -7.35 25.00
C LEU A 619 32.49 -6.98 26.48
N GLU A 620 33.14 -5.92 26.93
CA GLU A 620 33.00 -5.40 28.29
C GLU A 620 31.56 -5.01 28.60
N ILE A 621 30.91 -4.30 27.67
CA ILE A 621 29.50 -3.94 27.78
C ILE A 621 28.62 -5.20 27.85
N LEU A 622 28.82 -6.18 26.97
CA LEU A 622 28.08 -7.44 27.01
C LEU A 622 28.24 -8.19 28.33
N PHE A 623 29.46 -8.28 28.88
CA PHE A 623 29.68 -8.91 30.18
C PHE A 623 29.06 -8.11 31.35
N ARG A 624 28.97 -6.78 31.23
CA ARG A 624 28.34 -5.92 32.25
C ARG A 624 26.82 -6.08 32.30
N TYR A 625 26.16 -6.19 31.15
CA TYR A 625 24.70 -6.27 31.07
C TYR A 625 24.16 -7.71 31.04
N HIS A 626 24.90 -8.68 30.49
CA HIS A 626 24.46 -10.07 30.33
C HIS A 626 25.41 -11.07 31.02
N SER A 627 25.81 -10.75 32.25
CA SER A 627 26.77 -11.57 33.00
C SER A 627 26.30 -13.01 33.26
N GLU A 628 25.02 -13.23 33.57
CA GLU A 628 24.49 -14.54 33.96
C GLU A 628 24.64 -15.61 32.86
N GLU A 629 24.36 -15.24 31.60
CA GLU A 629 24.49 -16.15 30.45
C GLU A 629 25.95 -16.30 29.97
N LEU A 630 26.74 -15.22 30.03
CA LEU A 630 28.07 -15.16 29.41
C LEU A 630 29.21 -15.64 30.31
N LEU A 631 29.08 -15.53 31.65
CA LEU A 631 30.17 -15.87 32.58
C LEU A 631 30.60 -17.33 32.47
N THR A 632 29.66 -18.26 32.28
CA THR A 632 29.92 -19.69 32.06
C THR A 632 30.81 -19.95 30.84
N HIS A 633 30.73 -19.07 29.84
CA HIS A 633 31.48 -19.17 28.57
C HIS A 633 32.59 -18.13 28.44
N ARG A 634 32.98 -17.45 29.53
CA ARG A 634 33.97 -16.36 29.53
C ARG A 634 35.30 -16.77 28.89
N LEU A 635 35.95 -17.83 29.39
CA LEU A 635 37.27 -18.25 28.87
C LEU A 635 37.23 -18.69 27.38
N PRO A 636 36.23 -19.49 26.93
CA PRO A 636 36.05 -19.79 25.51
C PRO A 636 35.87 -18.55 24.62
N ILE A 637 35.12 -17.55 25.06
CA ILE A 637 34.92 -16.31 24.30
C ILE A 637 36.25 -15.56 24.15
N LEU A 638 36.98 -15.36 25.26
CA LEU A 638 38.25 -14.64 25.26
C LEU A 638 39.35 -15.36 24.46
N SER A 639 39.24 -16.68 24.24
CA SER A 639 40.19 -17.42 23.39
C SER A 639 40.08 -17.08 21.90
N ASN A 640 38.98 -16.44 21.46
CA ASN A 640 38.76 -16.08 20.06
C ASN A 640 39.35 -14.71 19.67
N PHE A 641 39.96 -13.98 20.61
CA PHE A 641 40.67 -12.73 20.30
C PHE A 641 41.84 -12.98 19.35
N LEU A 642 42.01 -12.09 18.37
CA LEU A 642 43.16 -12.13 17.47
C LEU A 642 44.47 -12.03 18.26
N GLU A 643 45.50 -12.74 17.83
CA GLU A 643 46.81 -12.76 18.50
C GLU A 643 47.54 -11.41 18.41
N THR A 644 47.10 -10.53 17.50
CA THR A 644 47.59 -9.15 17.32
C THR A 644 47.13 -8.18 18.41
N THR A 645 46.03 -8.50 19.11
CA THR A 645 45.39 -7.60 20.07
C THR A 645 46.15 -7.59 21.39
N SER A 646 46.46 -6.40 21.91
CA SER A 646 47.34 -6.30 23.05
C SER A 646 46.62 -6.78 24.33
N PRO A 647 47.25 -7.62 25.17
CA PRO A 647 46.62 -8.10 26.39
C PRO A 647 46.26 -7.06 27.44
N HIS A 648 46.79 -5.84 27.30
CA HIS A 648 46.48 -4.74 28.19
C HIS A 648 45.09 -4.14 27.90
N GLU A 649 44.61 -4.21 26.66
CA GLU A 649 43.32 -3.64 26.25
C GLU A 649 42.14 -4.40 26.88
N TYR A 650 42.20 -5.74 26.94
CA TYR A 650 41.16 -6.57 27.55
C TYR A 650 41.51 -7.04 28.97
N ARG A 651 42.43 -6.36 29.67
CA ARG A 651 42.87 -6.75 31.03
C ARG A 651 41.68 -6.93 31.99
N TYR A 652 40.72 -6.02 31.96
CA TYR A 652 39.54 -6.03 32.82
C TYR A 652 38.60 -7.24 32.57
N LEU A 653 38.70 -7.85 31.38
CA LEU A 653 37.94 -9.03 31.03
C LEU A 653 38.58 -10.34 31.49
N LEU A 654 39.83 -10.32 31.97
CA LEU A 654 40.53 -11.51 32.42
C LEU A 654 40.17 -11.90 33.88
N PRO A 655 40.19 -13.20 34.23
CA PRO A 655 39.99 -13.62 35.63
C PRO A 655 41.15 -13.13 36.51
N GLU A 656 40.83 -12.54 37.67
CA GLU A 656 41.78 -12.25 38.75
C GLU A 656 41.46 -13.18 39.95
N ALA A 657 42.49 -13.67 40.66
CA ALA A 657 42.29 -14.52 41.83
C ALA A 657 42.37 -13.69 43.12
N GLU A 658 41.28 -13.66 43.90
CA GLU A 658 41.30 -13.13 45.26
C GLU A 658 41.67 -14.21 46.28
N PHE A 659 42.53 -13.82 47.22
CA PHE A 659 42.82 -14.54 48.46
C PHE A 659 41.94 -13.95 49.56
N ASP A 660 40.65 -14.27 49.59
CA ASP A 660 39.92 -14.24 50.86
C ASP A 660 38.67 -15.11 50.79
N SER A 661 38.33 -15.67 51.94
CA SER A 661 37.28 -16.64 52.15
C SER A 661 35.89 -16.07 51.88
N ASP A 662 35.46 -16.05 50.62
CA ASP A 662 34.09 -16.28 50.17
C ASP A 662 34.10 -16.50 48.64
N PRO A 663 33.42 -17.54 48.11
CA PRO A 663 33.44 -17.86 46.68
C PRO A 663 32.50 -16.96 45.86
N SER A 664 32.51 -15.65 46.14
CA SER A 664 31.81 -14.66 45.33
C SER A 664 32.77 -14.13 44.28
N LEU A 665 32.68 -14.73 43.08
CA LEU A 665 33.22 -14.22 41.81
C LEU A 665 33.34 -12.70 41.79
N LEU A 666 34.47 -12.16 41.30
CA LEU A 666 34.63 -10.78 40.81
C LEU A 666 33.30 -10.30 40.21
N GLN A 667 32.54 -9.54 41.00
CA GLN A 667 31.33 -8.92 40.53
C GLN A 667 31.80 -7.79 39.62
N LEU A 668 31.87 -8.07 38.32
CA LEU A 668 31.63 -7.03 37.34
C LEU A 668 30.37 -6.29 37.83
N PRO A 669 30.39 -4.94 37.92
CA PRO A 669 29.28 -4.20 38.49
C PRO A 669 27.99 -4.63 37.79
N LYS A 670 27.14 -5.35 38.52
CA LYS A 670 25.88 -5.86 38.02
C LYS A 670 25.01 -4.64 37.77
N SER A 671 24.70 -4.36 36.51
CA SER A 671 23.57 -3.49 36.22
C SER A 671 22.32 -4.34 36.37
N GLU A 672 21.50 -4.06 37.38
CA GLU A 672 20.16 -4.65 37.52
C GLU A 672 19.26 -4.11 36.40
N MET A 673 19.44 -4.58 35.16
CA MET A 673 18.57 -4.18 34.06
C MET A 673 17.43 -5.18 33.89
N HIS A 674 16.21 -4.66 34.02
CA HIS A 674 14.87 -5.18 33.71
C HIS A 674 14.47 -6.63 34.04
N ALA A 675 15.37 -7.50 34.48
CA ALA A 675 15.06 -8.84 35.00
C ALA A 675 14.07 -8.78 36.19
N ALA A 676 14.15 -7.72 37.00
CA ALA A 676 13.19 -7.43 38.07
C ALA A 676 11.76 -7.08 37.58
N ARG A 677 11.55 -6.84 36.28
CA ARG A 677 10.23 -6.53 35.69
C ARG A 677 9.50 -7.76 35.16
N MET A 678 10.16 -8.90 35.02
CA MET A 678 9.48 -10.18 34.82
C MET A 678 8.85 -10.65 36.13
N TRP A 679 7.69 -11.30 36.02
CA TRP A 679 7.09 -12.00 37.16
C TRP A 679 7.98 -13.21 37.45
N SER A 680 8.69 -13.18 38.58
CA SER A 680 9.73 -14.16 38.96
C SER A 680 9.29 -15.62 38.82
N ASP A 681 8.03 -15.93 39.15
CA ASP A 681 7.47 -17.29 39.07
C ASP A 681 7.10 -17.71 37.63
N CYS A 682 6.89 -16.73 36.75
CA CYS A 682 6.53 -16.94 35.35
C CYS A 682 7.79 -17.15 34.47
N ALA A 683 8.93 -16.56 34.85
CA ALA A 683 10.21 -16.76 34.18
C ALA A 683 10.64 -18.24 34.24
N VAL A 684 10.59 -18.86 35.43
CA VAL A 684 11.01 -20.26 35.65
C VAL A 684 10.18 -21.26 34.82
N THR A 685 8.86 -21.03 34.72
CA THR A 685 7.95 -21.92 33.97
C THR A 685 8.07 -21.78 32.45
N VAL A 686 8.46 -20.59 31.95
CA VAL A 686 8.63 -20.32 30.52
C VAL A 686 10.05 -20.69 30.04
N GLU A 687 11.09 -20.41 30.82
CA GLU A 687 12.49 -20.74 30.52
C GLU A 687 12.72 -22.25 30.35
N MET A 688 12.06 -23.08 31.17
CA MET A 688 12.10 -24.55 31.02
C MET A 688 11.69 -25.04 29.63
N THR A 689 10.92 -24.26 28.85
CA THR A 689 10.51 -24.62 27.49
C THR A 689 11.42 -24.06 26.37
N LEU A 690 12.19 -23.00 26.63
CA LEU A 690 13.07 -22.35 25.64
C LEU A 690 14.46 -23.00 25.53
N ALA A 691 14.88 -23.80 26.51
CA ALA A 691 16.18 -24.47 26.57
C ALA A 691 16.42 -25.57 25.51
N SER A 692 15.58 -25.69 24.46
CA SER A 692 15.66 -26.74 23.44
C SER A 692 16.38 -26.34 22.14
N ASN A 693 17.10 -25.22 22.10
CA ASN A 693 17.85 -24.80 20.90
C ASN A 693 19.29 -25.36 20.90
N GLY A 694 19.40 -26.60 20.42
CA GLY A 694 20.60 -27.45 20.41
C GLY A 694 21.69 -27.14 19.38
N GLU A 695 22.05 -25.87 19.13
CA GLU A 695 23.13 -25.53 18.18
C GLU A 695 24.49 -25.21 18.83
N VAL A 696 24.56 -25.07 20.16
CA VAL A 696 25.83 -24.76 20.86
C VAL A 696 26.75 -25.99 20.99
N PHE A 697 26.24 -27.19 20.67
CA PHE A 697 26.90 -28.46 20.97
C PHE A 697 28.19 -28.77 20.19
N PHE A 698 28.34 -28.29 18.94
CA PHE A 698 29.38 -28.84 18.06
C PHE A 698 30.76 -28.20 18.19
N VAL A 699 30.88 -26.99 18.75
CA VAL A 699 32.18 -26.30 18.88
C VAL A 699 32.65 -26.23 20.34
N PHE A 700 31.75 -26.30 21.31
CA PHE A 700 32.09 -26.34 22.72
C PHE A 700 32.56 -27.72 23.21
N PHE A 701 32.32 -28.80 22.44
CA PHE A 701 32.73 -30.16 22.81
C PHE A 701 34.24 -30.30 23.01
N SER A 702 35.07 -29.55 22.25
CA SER A 702 36.53 -29.58 22.44
C SER A 702 36.97 -28.96 23.76
N TYR A 703 36.26 -27.97 24.28
CA TYR A 703 36.59 -27.30 25.55
C TYR A 703 35.90 -27.95 26.75
N LEU A 704 34.69 -28.48 26.60
CA LEU A 704 33.98 -29.21 27.66
C LEU A 704 34.65 -30.55 27.97
N VAL A 705 35.12 -31.29 26.96
CA VAL A 705 35.93 -32.51 27.19
C VAL A 705 37.26 -32.17 27.88
N GLU A 706 37.88 -31.02 27.57
CA GLU A 706 39.10 -30.55 28.24
C GLU A 706 38.85 -29.99 29.66
N ALA A 707 37.70 -29.37 29.92
CA ALA A 707 37.27 -28.92 31.25
C ALA A 707 36.95 -30.10 32.18
N GLN A 708 36.44 -31.21 31.62
CA GLN A 708 36.26 -32.46 32.36
C GLN A 708 37.60 -33.16 32.67
N ILE A 709 38.62 -32.97 31.84
CA ILE A 709 40.01 -33.37 32.16
C ILE A 709 40.61 -32.43 33.22
N ALA A 710 40.20 -31.16 33.23
CA ALA A 710 40.64 -30.15 34.20
C ALA A 710 39.98 -30.28 35.58
N SER A 711 38.90 -31.06 35.77
CA SER A 711 38.37 -31.34 37.11
C SER A 711 39.33 -32.13 38.02
N VAL A 712 40.48 -32.55 37.48
CA VAL A 712 41.59 -33.19 38.19
C VAL A 712 42.67 -32.17 38.61
N VAL A 713 42.64 -30.93 38.09
CA VAL A 713 43.60 -29.86 38.37
C VAL A 713 42.83 -28.59 38.72
N ASN A 714 42.89 -28.16 39.99
CA ASN A 714 42.11 -27.06 40.58
C ASN A 714 42.26 -25.65 39.96
N ASP A 715 42.80 -25.47 38.74
CA ASP A 715 43.08 -24.15 38.18
C ASP A 715 42.80 -24.06 36.66
N VAL A 716 41.52 -23.91 36.28
CA VAL A 716 41.09 -23.70 34.88
C VAL A 716 41.64 -22.38 34.31
N ASP A 717 41.77 -21.35 35.15
CA ASP A 717 42.27 -20.03 34.75
C ASP A 717 43.76 -20.06 34.38
N LEU A 718 44.61 -20.73 35.16
CA LEU A 718 46.03 -20.91 34.84
C LEU A 718 46.25 -21.73 33.57
N LEU A 719 45.37 -22.71 33.30
CA LEU A 719 45.39 -23.47 32.05
C LEU A 719 45.12 -22.56 30.84
N PHE A 720 44.17 -21.63 30.94
CA PHE A 720 43.88 -20.64 29.88
C PHE A 720 45.09 -19.76 29.56
N TYR A 721 45.70 -19.12 30.56
CA TYR A 721 46.92 -18.32 30.36
C TYR A 721 48.05 -19.15 29.75
N SER A 722 48.21 -20.40 30.20
CA SER A 722 49.25 -21.29 29.71
C SER A 722 49.06 -21.74 28.25
N LYS A 723 47.81 -21.89 27.81
CA LYS A 723 47.46 -22.29 26.43
C LYS A 723 47.70 -21.13 25.47
N ARG A 724 47.23 -19.92 25.83
CA ARG A 724 47.39 -18.72 25.02
C ARG A 724 48.85 -18.29 24.82
N VAL A 725 49.69 -18.52 25.83
CA VAL A 725 51.15 -18.28 25.72
C VAL A 725 51.86 -19.32 24.82
N ARG A 726 51.26 -20.50 24.61
CA ARG A 726 51.81 -21.61 23.81
C ARG A 726 51.36 -21.62 22.36
N GLU A 727 50.35 -20.83 21.98
CA GLU A 727 49.87 -20.76 20.60
C GLU A 727 50.95 -20.16 19.69
N PRO A 728 51.34 -20.86 18.60
CA PRO A 728 52.37 -20.37 17.70
C PRO A 728 51.89 -19.09 17.01
N ALA A 729 52.64 -17.99 17.19
CA ALA A 729 52.44 -16.75 16.44
C ALA A 729 52.68 -16.99 14.95
N HIS A 730 51.65 -17.40 14.22
CA HIS A 730 51.76 -17.71 12.79
C HIS A 730 51.75 -16.47 11.90
N CYS A 731 51.37 -15.28 12.40
CA CYS A 731 51.08 -14.14 11.53
C CYS A 731 51.69 -12.77 11.91
N SER A 732 52.55 -12.63 12.94
CA SER A 732 53.15 -11.31 13.20
C SER A 732 54.53 -11.36 13.85
N ASN A 733 55.46 -10.58 13.30
CA ASN A 733 56.80 -10.33 13.86
C ASN A 733 56.77 -9.48 15.14
N THR A 734 55.61 -9.22 15.74
CA THR A 734 55.44 -8.42 16.95
C THR A 734 55.66 -9.26 18.21
N ARG A 735 56.87 -9.20 18.73
CA ARG A 735 57.40 -9.94 19.90
C ARG A 735 56.74 -9.62 21.27
N VAL A 736 55.60 -8.92 21.29
CA VAL A 736 55.09 -8.22 22.49
C VAL A 736 54.05 -9.03 23.29
N CYS A 737 53.18 -9.77 22.59
CA CYS A 737 51.97 -10.38 23.18
C CYS A 737 52.22 -11.44 24.30
N PRO A 738 53.19 -12.37 24.19
CA PRO A 738 53.40 -13.41 25.20
C PRO A 738 54.00 -12.88 26.50
N VAL A 739 54.84 -11.84 26.42
CA VAL A 739 55.52 -11.24 27.58
C VAL A 739 54.53 -10.42 28.39
N SER A 740 53.66 -9.65 27.73
CA SER A 740 52.59 -8.90 28.39
C SER A 740 51.61 -9.83 29.12
N LEU A 741 51.14 -10.92 28.51
CA LEU A 741 50.26 -11.90 29.17
C LEU A 741 50.91 -12.54 30.40
N ASN A 742 52.20 -12.86 30.32
CA ASN A 742 52.92 -13.47 31.43
C ASN A 742 53.14 -12.48 32.60
N ASN A 743 53.36 -11.20 32.29
CA ASN A 743 53.40 -10.13 33.29
C ASN A 743 52.03 -9.91 33.93
N LEU A 744 50.95 -9.88 33.14
CA LEU A 744 49.57 -9.78 33.64
C LEU A 744 49.25 -10.96 34.57
N MET A 745 49.56 -12.19 34.15
CA MET A 745 49.38 -13.39 35.00
C MET A 745 50.14 -13.26 36.34
N SER A 746 51.37 -12.73 36.33
CA SER A 746 52.12 -12.50 37.58
C SER A 746 51.53 -11.41 38.48
N THR A 747 50.72 -10.50 37.92
CA THR A 747 49.98 -9.49 38.69
C THR A 747 48.63 -9.99 39.20
N HIS A 748 47.97 -10.89 38.46
CA HIS A 748 46.63 -11.41 38.82
C HIS A 748 46.68 -12.65 39.73
N PHE A 749 47.82 -13.36 39.82
CA PHE A 749 47.98 -14.56 40.65
C PHE A 749 49.27 -14.50 41.49
N PRO A 750 49.20 -14.70 42.82
CA PRO A 750 50.38 -14.71 43.67
C PRO A 750 51.32 -15.92 43.42
N VAL A 751 52.61 -15.71 43.68
CA VAL A 751 53.75 -16.64 43.46
C VAL A 751 53.56 -18.08 44.00
N PRO A 752 52.80 -18.39 45.08
CA PRO A 752 52.63 -19.76 45.56
C PRO A 752 51.95 -20.72 44.56
N LEU A 753 50.96 -20.26 43.79
CA LEU A 753 50.23 -21.06 42.79
C LEU A 753 51.06 -21.29 41.51
N MET A 754 51.98 -20.38 41.20
CA MET A 754 52.89 -20.46 40.05
C MET A 754 53.97 -21.55 40.18
N LYS A 755 54.15 -22.14 41.38
CA LYS A 755 55.22 -23.11 41.68
C LYS A 755 55.11 -24.44 40.90
N GLY A 756 53.95 -24.77 40.36
CA GLY A 756 53.71 -26.03 39.61
C GLY A 756 54.05 -25.98 38.11
N HIS A 757 54.18 -24.81 37.50
CA HIS A 757 54.23 -24.69 36.04
C HIS A 757 55.52 -24.03 35.52
N ASN A 758 56.33 -24.82 34.81
CA ASN A 758 57.59 -24.47 34.11
C ASN A 758 57.44 -23.43 32.96
N LEU A 759 56.49 -22.48 33.02
CA LEU A 759 56.19 -21.56 31.90
C LEU A 759 57.11 -20.34 31.86
N CYS A 760 57.47 -19.77 33.01
CA CYS A 760 58.33 -18.57 33.06
C CYS A 760 59.74 -18.79 32.48
N SER A 761 60.23 -20.05 32.41
CA SER A 761 61.51 -20.36 31.78
C SER A 761 61.41 -20.45 30.26
N ARG A 762 60.28 -20.90 29.70
CA ARG A 762 60.09 -21.14 28.25
C ARG A 762 59.82 -19.86 27.45
N THR A 763 59.34 -18.78 28.07
CA THR A 763 58.99 -17.52 27.38
C THR A 763 60.18 -16.57 27.21
N ARG A 764 61.12 -16.49 28.16
CA ARG A 764 62.42 -15.81 27.90
C ARG A 764 63.22 -16.49 26.79
N LEU A 765 62.96 -17.78 26.58
CA LEU A 765 63.51 -18.63 25.53
C LEU A 765 62.87 -18.41 24.14
N SER A 766 61.70 -17.76 24.04
CA SER A 766 61.01 -17.55 22.75
C SER A 766 61.60 -16.41 21.88
N LEU A 767 62.62 -15.71 22.39
CA LEU A 767 63.34 -14.67 21.67
C LEU A 767 64.19 -15.20 20.50
N MET A 768 64.31 -16.52 20.32
CA MET A 768 65.10 -17.15 19.25
C MET A 768 64.26 -18.18 18.48
N THR A 769 63.69 -17.73 17.35
CA THR A 769 63.17 -18.51 16.21
C THR A 769 61.95 -19.42 16.45
N SER A 770 60.89 -19.18 15.68
CA SER A 770 59.59 -19.87 15.66
C SER A 770 59.63 -21.37 15.29
N LEU A 771 60.80 -21.95 15.01
CA LEU A 771 60.93 -23.31 14.48
C LEU A 771 61.14 -24.41 15.53
N ILE A 772 61.33 -24.07 16.82
CA ILE A 772 61.86 -25.04 17.81
C ILE A 772 60.80 -25.51 18.83
N LEU A 773 59.66 -24.82 18.97
CA LEU A 773 58.69 -25.08 20.06
C LEU A 773 58.01 -26.47 19.97
N SER A 774 57.84 -27.01 18.77
CA SER A 774 57.30 -28.37 18.55
C SER A 774 58.29 -29.48 18.94
N GLN A 775 59.61 -29.25 18.79
CA GLN A 775 60.63 -30.23 19.16
C GLN A 775 60.87 -30.31 20.68
N PHE A 776 60.55 -29.24 21.41
CA PHE A 776 60.61 -29.21 22.88
C PHE A 776 59.51 -30.04 23.58
N LYS A 777 58.50 -30.54 22.85
CA LYS A 777 57.42 -31.38 23.42
C LYS A 777 57.83 -32.84 23.67
N ALA A 778 58.88 -33.33 23.00
CA ALA A 778 59.23 -34.75 22.98
C ALA A 778 60.55 -35.12 23.68
N CYS A 779 61.27 -34.15 24.25
CA CYS A 779 62.62 -34.37 24.78
C CYS A 779 62.63 -34.50 26.31
N ASN A 780 63.43 -35.45 26.83
CA ASN A 780 63.81 -35.50 28.26
C ASN A 780 64.59 -34.23 28.66
N ASP A 781 64.50 -33.84 29.94
CA ASP A 781 65.09 -32.61 30.50
C ASP A 781 66.60 -32.43 30.16
N ALA A 782 67.35 -33.53 30.04
CA ALA A 782 68.77 -33.52 29.63
C ALA A 782 68.97 -33.13 28.15
N SER A 783 68.14 -33.65 27.25
CA SER A 783 68.16 -33.32 25.82
C SER A 783 67.71 -31.89 25.53
N VAL A 784 66.84 -31.32 26.37
CA VAL A 784 66.46 -29.91 26.35
C VAL A 784 67.65 -29.01 26.69
N LEU A 785 68.45 -29.38 27.69
CA LEU A 785 69.65 -28.66 28.13
C LEU A 785 70.71 -28.62 27.02
N VAL A 786 70.89 -29.74 26.32
CA VAL A 786 71.80 -29.86 25.17
C VAL A 786 71.32 -29.02 23.97
N LEU A 787 70.03 -29.07 23.62
CA LEU A 787 69.46 -28.27 22.51
C LEU A 787 69.53 -26.75 22.74
N LEU A 788 69.28 -26.32 23.99
CA LEU A 788 69.37 -24.92 24.42
C LEU A 788 70.75 -24.31 24.16
N ILE A 789 71.81 -25.10 24.42
CA ILE A 789 73.17 -24.60 24.41
C ILE A 789 73.86 -24.83 23.07
N VAL A 790 73.58 -25.98 22.43
CA VAL A 790 74.15 -26.33 21.11
C VAL A 790 73.56 -25.47 20.00
N CYS A 791 72.25 -25.19 20.02
CA CYS A 791 71.59 -24.43 18.95
C CYS A 791 71.53 -22.91 19.20
N GLY A 792 71.44 -22.46 20.47
CA GLY A 792 71.27 -21.05 20.81
C GLY A 792 72.57 -20.28 21.02
N ILE A 793 73.50 -20.85 21.78
CA ILE A 793 74.70 -20.12 22.21
C ILE A 793 75.80 -20.17 21.13
N ARG A 794 75.97 -21.30 20.44
CA ARG A 794 77.09 -21.48 19.49
C ARG A 794 76.85 -20.88 18.09
N ARG A 795 75.60 -20.69 17.67
CA ARG A 795 75.29 -20.15 16.32
C ARG A 795 75.36 -18.62 16.21
N GLN A 796 75.37 -17.87 17.32
CA GLN A 796 75.23 -16.41 17.29
C GLN A 796 76.14 -15.61 18.23
N SER A 797 76.96 -16.25 19.08
CA SER A 797 77.85 -15.50 20.00
C SER A 797 79.32 -15.54 19.57
N PRO A 798 80.03 -14.39 19.48
CA PRO A 798 81.49 -14.39 19.49
C PRO A 798 81.98 -14.90 20.85
N ALA A 799 83.17 -15.51 20.90
CA ALA A 799 83.71 -16.19 22.08
C ALA A 799 83.69 -15.36 23.39
N GLU A 800 83.68 -14.02 23.28
CA GLU A 800 83.65 -13.08 24.41
C GLU A 800 82.28 -12.99 25.14
N ARG A 801 81.16 -13.34 24.49
CA ARG A 801 79.82 -13.28 25.11
C ARG A 801 79.30 -14.62 25.63
N TYR A 802 80.01 -15.72 25.32
CA TYR A 802 79.64 -17.08 25.68
C TYR A 802 79.34 -17.24 27.17
N VAL A 803 80.20 -16.69 28.04
CA VAL A 803 80.08 -16.82 29.50
C VAL A 803 78.92 -16.01 30.05
N GLN A 804 78.73 -14.77 29.57
CA GLN A 804 77.62 -13.92 30.02
C GLN A 804 76.27 -14.50 29.60
N ASP A 805 76.18 -15.02 28.38
CA ASP A 805 74.98 -15.68 27.90
C ASP A 805 74.77 -17.01 28.66
N ALA A 806 75.80 -17.84 28.83
CA ALA A 806 75.70 -19.07 29.62
C ALA A 806 75.22 -18.78 31.05
N LEU A 807 75.78 -17.82 31.77
CA LEU A 807 75.34 -17.48 33.13
C LEU A 807 73.91 -16.93 33.16
N ARG A 808 73.53 -16.08 32.20
CA ARG A 808 72.20 -15.48 32.10
C ARG A 808 71.10 -16.51 31.84
N TRP A 809 71.39 -17.55 31.05
CA TRP A 809 70.41 -18.55 30.63
C TRP A 809 70.41 -19.81 31.51
N LEU A 810 71.59 -20.26 31.93
CA LEU A 810 71.79 -21.57 32.57
C LEU A 810 71.54 -21.52 34.08
N VAL A 811 71.99 -20.45 34.76
CA VAL A 811 71.83 -20.32 36.23
C VAL A 811 70.37 -20.22 36.67
N PRO A 812 69.52 -19.37 36.08
CA PRO A 812 68.11 -19.29 36.49
C PRO A 812 67.32 -20.55 36.15
N PHE A 813 67.73 -21.29 35.11
CA PHE A 813 67.09 -22.56 34.75
C PHE A 813 67.41 -23.66 35.77
N LEU A 814 68.67 -23.79 36.17
CA LEU A 814 69.12 -24.76 37.16
C LEU A 814 68.55 -24.48 38.56
N GLN A 815 68.55 -23.22 39.00
CA GLN A 815 67.95 -22.82 40.29
C GLN A 815 66.45 -23.18 40.35
N ARG A 816 65.72 -23.04 39.23
CA ARG A 816 64.31 -23.40 39.17
C ARG A 816 64.06 -24.91 39.20
N LEU A 817 64.91 -25.69 38.54
CA LEU A 817 64.87 -27.16 38.61
C LEU A 817 65.13 -27.66 40.04
N GLU A 818 66.08 -27.04 40.74
CA GLU A 818 66.35 -27.30 42.16
C GLU A 818 65.15 -27.00 43.04
N THR A 819 64.44 -25.88 42.80
CA THR A 819 63.23 -25.53 43.55
C THR A 819 62.02 -26.41 43.23
N ALA A 820 61.92 -26.95 42.01
CA ALA A 820 60.74 -27.68 41.55
C ALA A 820 60.76 -29.19 41.91
N ARG A 821 61.94 -29.83 41.90
CA ARG A 821 62.06 -31.26 42.19
C ARG A 821 62.70 -31.59 43.54
N GLY A 822 63.25 -30.60 44.23
CA GLY A 822 63.93 -30.78 45.51
C GLY A 822 65.21 -31.61 45.39
N GLY A 823 66.37 -31.00 45.61
CA GLY A 823 67.66 -31.69 45.68
C GLY A 823 68.57 -31.56 44.45
N SER A 824 69.74 -32.23 44.52
CA SER A 824 70.96 -32.09 43.69
C SER A 824 70.86 -32.49 42.20
N THR A 825 69.65 -32.54 41.65
CA THR A 825 69.39 -32.93 40.26
C THR A 825 69.91 -31.91 39.24
N ALA A 826 69.82 -30.61 39.56
CA ALA A 826 70.37 -29.56 38.70
C ALA A 826 71.91 -29.63 38.61
N THR A 827 72.56 -29.94 39.73
CA THR A 827 74.01 -30.09 39.83
C THR A 827 74.52 -31.32 39.06
N LEU A 828 73.78 -32.43 39.11
CA LEU A 828 74.09 -33.64 38.32
C LEU A 828 73.95 -33.40 36.82
N LEU A 829 72.88 -32.72 36.37
CA LEU A 829 72.66 -32.41 34.96
C LEU A 829 73.69 -31.41 34.42
N LEU A 830 74.06 -30.40 35.22
CA LEU A 830 75.15 -29.47 34.87
C LEU A 830 76.49 -30.22 34.74
N ARG A 831 76.76 -31.16 35.65
CA ARG A 831 77.97 -31.98 35.63
C ARG A 831 78.03 -32.88 34.40
N GLU A 832 76.97 -33.63 34.11
CA GLU A 832 76.91 -34.49 32.92
C GLU A 832 77.08 -33.69 31.62
N TYR A 833 76.50 -32.48 31.57
CA TYR A 833 76.64 -31.58 30.44
C TYR A 833 78.08 -31.06 30.25
N LEU A 834 78.72 -30.55 31.30
CA LEU A 834 80.10 -30.06 31.24
C LEU A 834 81.08 -31.19 30.90
N VAL A 835 80.83 -32.41 31.41
CA VAL A 835 81.61 -33.61 31.07
C VAL A 835 81.40 -34.01 29.61
N GLY A 836 80.18 -33.95 29.09
CA GLY A 836 79.89 -34.22 27.67
C GLY A 836 80.53 -33.20 26.72
N LEU A 837 80.52 -31.91 27.07
CA LEU A 837 81.23 -30.88 26.32
C LEU A 837 82.74 -31.12 26.29
N ALA A 838 83.33 -31.43 27.45
CA ALA A 838 84.76 -31.67 27.61
C ALA A 838 85.29 -32.84 26.76
N GLN A 839 84.43 -33.77 26.33
CA GLN A 839 84.80 -34.84 25.39
C GLN A 839 85.08 -34.34 23.97
N SER A 840 84.55 -33.17 23.60
CA SER A 840 84.67 -32.60 22.24
C SER A 840 85.57 -31.37 22.18
N ASP A 841 85.52 -30.50 23.20
CA ASP A 841 86.33 -29.29 23.32
C ASP A 841 86.39 -28.86 24.80
N LEU A 842 87.60 -28.62 25.31
CA LEU A 842 87.86 -28.26 26.71
C LEU A 842 87.76 -26.74 26.97
N ALA A 843 87.81 -25.91 25.92
CA ALA A 843 87.76 -24.45 26.07
C ALA A 843 86.45 -23.92 26.71
N PRO A 844 85.23 -24.41 26.36
CA PRO A 844 83.99 -23.90 26.94
C PRO A 844 83.78 -24.21 28.43
N PRO A 845 84.02 -25.44 28.93
CA PRO A 845 83.97 -25.73 30.37
C PRO A 845 84.96 -24.87 31.16
N LEU A 846 86.19 -24.70 30.63
CA LEU A 846 87.22 -23.88 31.27
C LEU A 846 86.77 -22.43 31.46
N GLN A 847 86.18 -21.82 30.42
CA GLN A 847 85.67 -20.45 30.50
C GLN A 847 84.53 -20.29 31.53
N ILE A 848 83.65 -21.29 31.65
CA ILE A 848 82.58 -21.28 32.65
C ILE A 848 83.18 -21.37 34.06
N PHE A 849 84.14 -22.27 34.29
CA PHE A 849 84.79 -22.44 35.59
C PHE A 849 85.67 -21.24 35.99
N GLN A 850 86.30 -20.54 35.04
CA GLN A 850 87.08 -19.34 35.30
C GLN A 850 86.23 -18.15 35.74
N HIS A 851 84.97 -18.10 35.31
CA HIS A 851 84.04 -17.01 35.63
C HIS A 851 82.99 -17.37 36.69
N SER A 852 82.92 -18.64 37.13
CA SER A 852 82.15 -19.03 38.31
C SER A 852 82.91 -18.62 39.57
N LYS A 853 82.31 -17.79 40.42
CA LYS A 853 82.81 -17.56 41.78
C LYS A 853 82.50 -18.79 42.65
N PRO A 854 83.38 -19.14 43.62
CA PRO A 854 83.14 -20.23 44.56
C PRO A 854 81.90 -20.01 45.43
#